data_AF-A0A9D6ZNK4-F1
#
_entry.id   AF-A0A9D6ZNK4-F1
#
_cell.length_a   1.000
_cell.length_b   1.000
_cell.length_c   1.000
_cell.angle_alpha   90.00
_cell.angle_beta   90.00
_cell.angle_gamma   90.00
#
_symmetry.space_group_name_H-M   'P 1'
#
loop_
_entity.id
_entity.type
_entity.pdbx_description
1 polymer ?
#
loop_
_entity_poly.entity_id
_entity_poly.type
_entity_poly.pdbx_seq_one_letter_code
_entity_poly.pdbx_strand_id
1 'polypeptide(L)'
;MSGPTLAHGGYWPLGVLPCLEMDIPERMQAITIHRERYGPPSESLRMETVAAPRLRPTDAKKVIVAVLATGPNFNTNFAALGLPVPVFGRGDSAALHIPGSDALGIVVDAGPAVTRVRSGQAVILDSWTGRNIRGYETHDGFNAQFVVIEEDRAIPVPAPLRGYTPERLAAMMLTFGTAYRAVVERLRVAPGDSVLVMGGGKGTSFAGIQIAKALGARVLIMGSNPELARSLIERGMADAFVNRREIPGEVFGVVPSGESLDEWEKRTEPFRRKVFEANGGRPVDAVFEHTGGALFPLLVSVLSDDGRLAFFGATGAGLRGEYKETFWYRGRRFAMDARWVWMRQKQILFRKGNPDAIFDEIGLLPGRRGLIWGADAYARKFARAALSRKAEIAVIASSKTEKRGIAELRRMGVPPKNFLDRDAFEFPEDMPDPLTSDGRPNPGYASGFTKHAQALGKALWGIFGSRVSPDFVVERTDQSTLHFSSFVLRDFDEGDAMPSGYIVVRGGTDLSILGSHMYNSSQAAEVVRLLAGGGLSMEQDDLEMTGLDGIPGLQQRMLDGSMTKPKGVALVQADRPGRTIADCEDRYLGDALRAPDPRQNRFLGIRLAGETAVLSFHRPDALNALSEEVLSQLADVIRGIRESGTIDGKTVRAVILTGSGRSFVAGADVKEFLGKSSEEIARLAAKNIGVFTELENLPVPVIAVVDGFALGGGNELAMSARYRIVTENASLGQPEVKLGIIPGYGGMQRLPRLAGPWKAASMCVNGEPVDGHAAVGMGLADEFCNSAAALPRAIRVVKEILEGKRKAPKIDWDGAASRQKAALDRLLGLPSVRDILSAPAPGAAEASDLRAARRFAARVALQAMIHGFENGFAAGLANDAVAFGEAAASAGGQEWVRRFVEKDPRQSSFLTLLTLPEEA
;
A
#
# COMPACT_ATOMS: atom_id res chain seq x y z
N MET A 1 -13.45 16.99 30.85
CA MET A 1 -14.26 16.07 30.03
C MET A 1 -13.58 14.73 30.08
N SER A 2 -14.20 13.75 30.73
CA SER A 2 -13.75 12.36 30.72
C SER A 2 -13.64 11.89 29.26
N GLY A 3 -12.49 11.35 28.85
CA GLY A 3 -12.34 10.69 27.56
C GLY A 3 -13.39 9.57 27.39
N PRO A 4 -13.60 9.05 26.18
CA PRO A 4 -14.54 7.96 25.97
C PRO A 4 -14.06 6.76 26.80
N THR A 5 -14.70 6.56 27.95
CA THR A 5 -14.54 5.36 28.76
C THR A 5 -14.86 4.20 27.83
N LEU A 6 -13.90 3.28 27.62
CA LEU A 6 -14.14 2.04 26.90
C LEU A 6 -15.44 1.44 27.44
N ALA A 7 -16.48 1.42 26.60
CA ALA A 7 -17.75 0.83 26.96
C ALA A 7 -17.49 -0.60 27.45
N HIS A 8 -18.23 -1.02 28.49
CA HIS A 8 -18.13 -2.26 29.25
C HIS A 8 -18.22 -3.59 28.43
N GLY A 9 -17.50 -3.76 27.32
CA GLY A 9 -17.69 -4.88 26.40
C GLY A 9 -16.50 -5.31 25.51
N GLY A 10 -15.30 -4.74 25.66
CA GLY A 10 -14.12 -5.22 24.93
C GLY A 10 -14.13 -4.96 23.41
N TYR A 11 -14.93 -4.02 22.93
CA TYR A 11 -14.98 -3.54 21.53
C TYR A 11 -15.00 -2.00 21.47
N TRP A 12 -14.55 -1.44 20.34
CA TRP A 12 -14.54 0.01 20.10
C TRP A 12 -15.89 0.45 19.51
N PRO A 13 -16.55 1.52 20.00
CA PRO A 13 -17.72 2.09 19.33
C PRO A 13 -17.40 2.51 17.88
N LEU A 14 -18.36 2.31 16.97
CA LEU A 14 -18.31 2.85 15.60
C LEU A 14 -18.37 4.38 15.61
N GLY A 15 -17.84 5.01 14.56
CA GLY A 15 -17.82 6.47 14.45
C GLY A 15 -16.90 7.17 15.46
N VAL A 16 -15.99 6.45 16.11
CA VAL A 16 -14.95 7.03 16.94
C VAL A 16 -13.63 6.92 16.20
N LEU A 17 -12.99 8.07 15.95
CA LEU A 17 -11.71 8.12 15.27
C LEU A 17 -10.65 7.36 16.07
N PRO A 18 -9.74 6.65 15.38
CA PRO A 18 -8.59 6.05 16.04
C PRO A 18 -7.70 7.13 16.65
N CYS A 19 -7.22 6.89 17.86
CA CYS A 19 -6.20 7.72 18.50
C CYS A 19 -5.11 6.88 19.14
N LEU A 20 -3.95 7.51 19.31
CA LEU A 20 -2.70 6.89 19.73
C LEU A 20 -2.82 6.25 21.13
N GLU A 21 -3.67 6.81 22.00
CA GLU A 21 -3.94 6.28 23.34
C GLU A 21 -4.87 5.06 23.39
N MET A 22 -5.49 4.70 22.26
CA MET A 22 -6.44 3.59 22.22
C MET A 22 -5.76 2.30 21.78
N ASP A 23 -5.85 1.29 22.65
CA ASP A 23 -5.43 -0.06 22.32
C ASP A 23 -6.40 -0.67 21.30
N ILE A 24 -5.87 -1.52 20.41
CA ILE A 24 -6.70 -2.35 19.55
C ILE A 24 -7.51 -3.29 20.48
N PRO A 25 -8.86 -3.29 20.40
CA PRO A 25 -9.71 -4.12 21.25
C PRO A 25 -9.53 -5.62 20.95
N GLU A 26 -10.09 -6.50 21.79
CA GLU A 26 -10.14 -7.93 21.48
C GLU A 26 -11.17 -8.26 20.40
N ARG A 27 -12.21 -7.43 20.28
CA ARG A 27 -13.31 -7.61 19.35
C ARG A 27 -13.58 -6.36 18.54
N MET A 28 -14.10 -6.53 17.34
CA MET A 28 -14.46 -5.47 16.41
C MET A 28 -15.82 -5.71 15.76
N GLN A 29 -16.46 -4.65 15.29
CA GLN A 29 -17.61 -4.73 14.40
C GLN A 29 -17.15 -5.00 12.96
N ALA A 30 -17.85 -5.90 12.28
CA ALA A 30 -17.66 -6.20 10.87
C ALA A 30 -18.99 -6.59 10.21
N ILE A 31 -19.06 -6.44 8.89
CA ILE A 31 -20.08 -7.08 8.07
C ILE A 31 -19.61 -8.50 7.76
N THR A 32 -20.52 -9.46 7.88
CA THR A 32 -20.22 -10.89 7.76
C THR A 32 -21.21 -11.59 6.84
N ILE A 33 -20.73 -12.68 6.23
CA ILE A 33 -21.53 -13.69 5.53
C ILE A 33 -21.26 -15.03 6.23
N HIS A 34 -22.31 -15.80 6.48
CA HIS A 34 -22.23 -17.13 7.07
C HIS A 34 -22.37 -18.20 5.99
N ARG A 35 -21.65 -19.32 6.15
CA ARG A 35 -21.63 -20.43 5.18
C ARG A 35 -23.01 -20.98 4.83
N GLU A 36 -23.91 -21.01 5.80
CA GLU A 36 -25.26 -21.53 5.64
C GLU A 36 -26.29 -20.49 5.17
N ARG A 37 -25.86 -19.24 4.91
CA ARG A 37 -26.76 -18.10 4.63
C ARG A 37 -26.34 -17.28 3.42
N TYR A 38 -26.31 -17.92 2.26
CA TYR A 38 -26.29 -17.19 0.99
C TYR A 38 -27.67 -16.63 0.66
N GLY A 39 -27.73 -15.46 0.03
CA GLY A 39 -28.97 -14.82 -0.34
C GLY A 39 -28.81 -13.33 -0.67
N PRO A 40 -29.93 -12.62 -0.90
CA PRO A 40 -29.94 -11.18 -1.12
C PRO A 40 -29.15 -10.44 -0.04
N PRO A 41 -28.31 -9.44 -0.39
CA PRO A 41 -27.48 -8.72 0.58
C PRO A 41 -28.22 -8.19 1.81
N SER A 42 -29.49 -7.78 1.66
CA SER A 42 -30.32 -7.32 2.79
C SER A 42 -30.64 -8.39 3.83
N GLU A 43 -30.48 -9.68 3.49
CA GLU A 43 -30.79 -10.83 4.35
C GLU A 43 -29.53 -11.61 4.78
N SER A 44 -28.54 -11.69 3.90
CA SER A 44 -27.32 -12.48 4.09
C SER A 44 -26.19 -11.71 4.77
N LEU A 45 -26.06 -10.39 4.51
CA LEU A 45 -25.06 -9.55 5.16
C LEU A 45 -25.51 -9.13 6.56
N ARG A 46 -24.65 -9.32 7.56
CA ARG A 46 -24.96 -8.99 8.95
C ARG A 46 -23.86 -8.19 9.59
N MET A 47 -24.23 -7.20 10.40
CA MET A 47 -23.27 -6.55 11.28
C MET A 47 -23.11 -7.37 12.55
N GLU A 48 -21.89 -7.80 12.84
CA GLU A 48 -21.59 -8.66 13.97
C GLU A 48 -20.28 -8.27 14.66
N THR A 49 -20.19 -8.63 15.94
CA THR A 49 -18.98 -8.48 16.72
C THR A 49 -18.08 -9.71 16.53
N VAL A 50 -16.99 -9.56 15.78
CA VAL A 50 -15.97 -10.60 15.52
C VAL A 50 -14.68 -10.34 16.29
N ALA A 51 -13.72 -11.26 16.25
CA ALA A 51 -12.40 -11.02 16.82
C ALA A 51 -11.65 -9.93 16.03
N ALA A 52 -11.03 -8.99 16.73
CA ALA A 52 -10.15 -8.01 16.10
C ALA A 52 -8.82 -8.69 15.71
N PRO A 53 -8.22 -8.34 14.57
CA PRO A 53 -6.98 -8.94 14.14
C PRO A 53 -5.81 -8.50 15.02
N ARG A 54 -4.78 -9.34 15.10
CA ARG A 54 -3.51 -9.08 15.80
C ARG A 54 -2.35 -9.47 14.90
N LEU A 55 -1.25 -8.73 14.98
CA LEU A 55 -0.01 -9.11 14.30
C LEU A 55 0.63 -10.27 15.04
N ARG A 56 1.01 -11.31 14.30
CA ARG A 56 1.83 -12.41 14.83
C ARG A 56 3.30 -12.10 14.58
N PRO A 57 4.24 -12.77 15.28
CA PRO A 57 5.67 -12.62 15.01
C PRO A 57 6.07 -12.87 13.54
N THR A 58 5.29 -13.68 12.81
CA THR A 58 5.50 -13.98 11.39
C THR A 58 4.95 -12.91 10.44
N ASP A 59 4.14 -11.97 10.92
CA ASP A 59 3.53 -10.90 10.11
C ASP A 59 4.49 -9.68 10.00
N ALA A 60 5.77 -9.95 9.70
CA ALA A 60 6.85 -8.97 9.78
C ALA A 60 6.64 -7.73 8.90
N LYS A 61 6.07 -7.90 7.70
CA LYS A 61 5.80 -6.83 6.71
C LYS A 61 4.32 -6.48 6.59
N LYS A 62 3.56 -6.65 7.66
CA LYS A 62 2.12 -6.32 7.69
C LYS A 62 1.84 -5.20 8.67
N VAL A 63 0.76 -4.49 8.43
CA VAL A 63 0.23 -3.43 9.29
C VAL A 63 -1.20 -3.74 9.69
N ILE A 64 -1.60 -3.23 10.86
CA ILE A 64 -3.01 -3.13 11.23
C ILE A 64 -3.48 -1.73 10.86
N VAL A 65 -4.58 -1.67 10.12
CA VAL A 65 -5.21 -0.42 9.71
C VAL A 65 -6.58 -0.32 10.37
N ALA A 66 -6.83 0.80 11.05
CA ALA A 66 -8.15 1.22 11.49
C ALA A 66 -8.88 1.83 10.29
N VAL A 67 -9.90 1.13 9.78
CA VAL A 67 -10.66 1.55 8.61
C VAL A 67 -11.51 2.78 8.97
N LEU A 68 -11.28 3.89 8.27
CA LEU A 68 -12.07 5.10 8.43
C LEU A 68 -13.36 5.03 7.61
N ALA A 69 -13.25 4.56 6.36
CA ALA A 69 -14.36 4.33 5.45
C ALA A 69 -14.07 3.16 4.50
N THR A 70 -15.13 2.51 4.00
CA THR A 70 -15.07 1.38 3.07
C THR A 70 -15.99 1.60 1.87
N GLY A 71 -15.58 1.10 0.70
CA GLY A 71 -16.30 1.19 -0.56
C GLY A 71 -17.06 -0.10 -0.89
N PRO A 72 -18.42 -0.09 -0.90
CA PRO A 72 -19.22 -1.18 -1.43
C PRO A 72 -18.91 -1.48 -2.90
N ASN A 73 -18.69 -2.77 -3.18
CA ASN A 73 -18.37 -3.28 -4.51
C ASN A 73 -19.26 -4.48 -4.88
N PHE A 74 -19.50 -4.68 -6.17
CA PHE A 74 -20.36 -5.76 -6.68
C PHE A 74 -19.84 -7.17 -6.34
N ASN A 75 -18.54 -7.34 -6.10
CA ASN A 75 -17.99 -8.60 -5.63
C ASN A 75 -18.52 -9.02 -4.24
N THR A 76 -18.96 -8.07 -3.41
CA THR A 76 -19.66 -8.37 -2.17
C THR A 76 -21.06 -8.94 -2.44
N ASN A 77 -21.74 -8.49 -3.51
CA ASN A 77 -23.02 -9.09 -3.93
C ASN A 77 -22.82 -10.52 -4.45
N PHE A 78 -21.75 -10.76 -5.21
CA PHE A 78 -21.34 -12.11 -5.63
C PHE A 78 -21.07 -13.00 -4.41
N ALA A 79 -20.33 -12.50 -3.42
CA ALA A 79 -20.07 -13.22 -2.18
C ALA A 79 -21.34 -13.54 -1.40
N ALA A 80 -22.21 -12.54 -1.21
CA ALA A 80 -23.47 -12.66 -0.47
C ALA A 80 -24.42 -13.69 -1.09
N LEU A 81 -24.47 -13.76 -2.42
CA LEU A 81 -25.32 -14.69 -3.16
C LEU A 81 -24.68 -16.08 -3.34
N GLY A 82 -23.37 -16.20 -3.11
CA GLY A 82 -22.61 -17.43 -3.40
C GLY A 82 -22.50 -17.72 -4.90
N LEU A 83 -22.60 -16.68 -5.74
CA LEU A 83 -22.65 -16.78 -7.20
C LEU A 83 -21.53 -15.97 -7.88
N PRO A 84 -21.03 -16.41 -9.04
CA PRO A 84 -21.26 -17.73 -9.64
C PRO A 84 -20.51 -18.86 -8.92
N VAL A 85 -19.61 -18.49 -8.01
CA VAL A 85 -18.81 -19.41 -7.20
C VAL A 85 -19.01 -19.04 -5.72
N PRO A 86 -19.33 -20.01 -4.85
CA PRO A 86 -19.43 -19.76 -3.41
C PRO A 86 -18.06 -19.38 -2.83
N VAL A 87 -18.03 -18.37 -1.96
CA VAL A 87 -16.79 -17.95 -1.27
C VAL A 87 -16.30 -18.99 -0.27
N PHE A 88 -17.21 -19.83 0.24
CA PHE A 88 -16.87 -21.02 1.01
C PHE A 88 -16.69 -22.22 0.07
N GLY A 89 -15.45 -22.46 -0.33
CA GLY A 89 -15.09 -23.52 -1.26
C GLY A 89 -15.19 -24.93 -0.67
N ARG A 90 -15.11 -25.96 -1.52
CA ARG A 90 -15.04 -27.36 -1.05
C ARG A 90 -13.76 -27.58 -0.26
N GLY A 91 -13.89 -28.03 0.99
CA GLY A 91 -12.75 -28.29 1.88
C GLY A 91 -12.26 -27.07 2.65
N ASP A 92 -12.83 -25.89 2.42
CA ASP A 92 -12.64 -24.73 3.29
C ASP A 92 -13.31 -25.00 4.65
N SER A 93 -12.66 -24.63 5.75
CA SER A 93 -13.18 -24.78 7.12
C SER A 93 -13.78 -23.49 7.69
N ALA A 94 -13.67 -22.35 7.00
CA ALA A 94 -14.19 -21.09 7.48
C ALA A 94 -15.73 -21.11 7.58
N ALA A 95 -16.27 -20.76 8.74
CA ALA A 95 -17.72 -20.60 8.92
C ALA A 95 -18.21 -19.20 8.53
N LEU A 96 -17.30 -18.22 8.52
CA LEU A 96 -17.59 -16.80 8.41
C LEU A 96 -16.66 -16.15 7.37
N HIS A 97 -17.19 -15.20 6.63
CA HIS A 97 -16.48 -14.42 5.63
C HIS A 97 -16.78 -12.93 5.83
N ILE A 98 -15.75 -12.10 5.94
CA ILE A 98 -15.87 -10.64 5.97
C ILE A 98 -15.64 -10.13 4.55
N PRO A 99 -16.66 -9.56 3.87
CA PRO A 99 -16.49 -9.04 2.52
C PRO A 99 -15.90 -7.62 2.53
N GLY A 100 -15.63 -7.09 1.33
CA GLY A 100 -15.24 -5.69 1.13
C GLY A 100 -13.82 -5.57 0.57
N SER A 101 -13.66 -4.77 -0.48
CA SER A 101 -12.44 -4.75 -1.31
C SER A 101 -11.97 -3.34 -1.69
N ASP A 102 -12.50 -2.31 -1.03
CA ASP A 102 -12.04 -0.93 -1.11
C ASP A 102 -12.12 -0.31 0.28
N ALA A 103 -11.08 0.37 0.73
CA ALA A 103 -11.12 1.12 1.98
C ALA A 103 -10.01 2.15 2.06
N LEU A 104 -10.19 3.10 2.99
CA LEU A 104 -9.16 3.99 3.47
C LEU A 104 -9.13 3.91 4.99
N GLY A 105 -7.93 3.91 5.56
CA GLY A 105 -7.78 3.90 7.02
C GLY A 105 -6.48 4.52 7.50
N ILE A 106 -6.28 4.48 8.81
CA ILE A 106 -5.05 4.92 9.48
C ILE A 106 -4.30 3.69 9.98
N VAL A 107 -2.99 3.62 9.73
CA VAL A 107 -2.13 2.59 10.31
C VAL A 107 -2.09 2.79 11.83
N VAL A 108 -2.42 1.74 12.60
CA VAL A 108 -2.46 1.80 14.07
C VAL A 108 -1.40 0.91 14.72
N ASP A 109 -0.91 -0.10 14.00
CA ASP A 109 0.18 -0.98 14.44
C ASP A 109 0.94 -1.51 13.23
N ALA A 110 2.20 -1.88 13.41
CA ALA A 110 3.05 -2.33 12.31
C ALA A 110 3.98 -3.47 12.75
N GLY A 111 4.20 -4.41 11.84
CA GLY A 111 5.15 -5.50 12.02
C GLY A 111 6.59 -4.99 12.05
N PRO A 112 7.53 -5.77 12.61
CA PRO A 112 8.90 -5.35 12.86
C PRO A 112 9.74 -5.03 11.62
N ALA A 113 9.32 -5.43 10.42
CA ALA A 113 10.04 -5.20 9.16
C ALA A 113 9.31 -4.21 8.22
N VAL A 114 8.27 -3.52 8.71
CA VAL A 114 7.56 -2.48 7.95
C VAL A 114 8.40 -1.22 7.90
N THR A 115 8.57 -0.68 6.68
CA THR A 115 9.41 0.51 6.44
C THR A 115 8.76 1.56 5.54
N ARG A 116 7.70 1.20 4.80
CA ARG A 116 7.07 2.09 3.81
C ARG A 116 5.97 2.98 4.37
N VAL A 117 5.38 2.57 5.49
CA VAL A 117 4.29 3.25 6.18
C VAL A 117 4.59 3.29 7.67
N ARG A 118 3.94 4.20 8.41
CA ARG A 118 4.08 4.33 9.86
C ARG A 118 2.73 4.51 10.55
N SER A 119 2.65 4.16 11.82
CA SER A 119 1.45 4.43 12.62
C SER A 119 1.08 5.92 12.61
N GLY A 120 -0.22 6.18 12.50
CA GLY A 120 -0.80 7.51 12.32
C GLY A 120 -0.84 8.01 10.88
N GLN A 121 -0.29 7.27 9.91
CA GLN A 121 -0.39 7.60 8.50
C GLN A 121 -1.67 7.04 7.88
N ALA A 122 -2.35 7.86 7.08
CA ALA A 122 -3.47 7.42 6.28
C ALA A 122 -3.03 6.65 5.03
N VAL A 123 -3.72 5.56 4.74
CA VAL A 123 -3.43 4.64 3.63
C VAL A 123 -4.70 4.26 2.86
N ILE A 124 -4.59 4.23 1.54
CA ILE A 124 -5.57 3.64 0.64
C ILE A 124 -5.27 2.13 0.56
N LEU A 125 -6.28 1.30 0.76
CA LEU A 125 -6.11 -0.15 0.82
C LEU A 125 -6.36 -0.79 -0.54
N ASP A 126 -5.33 -1.47 -1.06
CA ASP A 126 -5.41 -2.27 -2.29
C ASP A 126 -5.88 -3.70 -1.96
N SER A 127 -6.95 -4.16 -2.62
CA SER A 127 -7.50 -5.50 -2.39
C SER A 127 -6.77 -6.60 -3.19
N TRP A 128 -5.89 -6.26 -4.12
CA TRP A 128 -5.14 -7.27 -4.87
C TRP A 128 -4.04 -7.90 -4.00
N THR A 129 -4.08 -9.21 -3.79
CA THR A 129 -3.07 -9.93 -2.99
C THR A 129 -1.87 -10.42 -3.82
N GLY A 130 -1.83 -10.10 -5.12
CA GLY A 130 -0.91 -10.71 -6.09
C GLY A 130 -1.48 -11.97 -6.77
N ARG A 131 -2.55 -12.54 -6.24
CA ARG A 131 -3.21 -13.73 -6.82
C ARG A 131 -4.73 -13.76 -6.68
N ASN A 132 -5.24 -13.18 -5.59
CA ASN A 132 -6.66 -13.19 -5.23
C ASN A 132 -7.14 -11.77 -4.92
N ILE A 133 -8.46 -11.56 -4.88
CA ILE A 133 -9.11 -10.34 -4.42
C ILE A 133 -9.50 -10.50 -2.95
N ARG A 134 -8.91 -9.68 -2.09
CA ARG A 134 -9.22 -9.62 -0.66
C ARG A 134 -10.67 -9.21 -0.42
N GLY A 135 -11.34 -9.91 0.50
CA GLY A 135 -12.77 -9.69 0.81
C GLY A 135 -13.73 -10.18 -0.27
N TYR A 136 -13.24 -10.98 -1.23
CA TYR A 136 -14.06 -11.78 -2.13
C TYR A 136 -13.56 -13.22 -2.18
N GLU A 137 -12.28 -13.41 -2.51
CA GLU A 137 -11.62 -14.72 -2.57
C GLU A 137 -10.83 -15.02 -1.28
N THR A 138 -10.89 -14.13 -0.30
CA THR A 138 -10.34 -14.29 1.04
C THR A 138 -11.39 -13.89 2.09
N HIS A 139 -11.31 -14.43 3.30
CA HIS A 139 -12.32 -14.21 4.35
C HIS A 139 -12.09 -12.94 5.20
N ASP A 140 -11.08 -12.14 4.88
CA ASP A 140 -10.56 -11.01 5.66
C ASP A 140 -10.62 -9.69 4.86
N GLY A 141 -11.83 -9.33 4.42
CA GLY A 141 -12.14 -8.10 3.71
C GLY A 141 -12.21 -6.84 4.58
N PHE A 142 -12.55 -5.73 3.93
CA PHE A 142 -12.43 -4.39 4.50
C PHE A 142 -13.70 -3.82 5.15
N ASN A 143 -14.84 -4.52 5.10
CA ASN A 143 -16.05 -4.08 5.80
C ASN A 143 -15.97 -4.41 7.30
N ALA A 144 -14.94 -3.89 7.98
CA ALA A 144 -14.63 -4.13 9.38
C ALA A 144 -13.91 -2.91 9.98
N GLN A 145 -13.91 -2.76 11.30
CA GLN A 145 -13.18 -1.66 11.96
C GLN A 145 -11.66 -1.78 11.76
N PHE A 146 -11.12 -3.00 11.72
CA PHE A 146 -9.68 -3.24 11.61
C PHE A 146 -9.36 -4.32 10.60
N VAL A 147 -8.23 -4.14 9.91
CA VAL A 147 -7.75 -5.07 8.91
C VAL A 147 -6.24 -5.26 9.07
N VAL A 148 -5.75 -6.47 8.79
CA VAL A 148 -4.32 -6.74 8.65
C VAL A 148 -4.01 -6.83 7.17
N ILE A 149 -3.03 -6.06 6.72
CA ILE A 149 -2.66 -6.00 5.31
C ILE A 149 -1.15 -5.86 5.15
N GLU A 150 -0.64 -6.36 4.03
CA GLU A 150 0.73 -6.28 3.59
C GLU A 150 1.12 -4.81 3.31
N GLU A 151 2.33 -4.39 3.70
CA GLU A 151 2.75 -2.98 3.59
C GLU A 151 2.75 -2.45 2.15
N ASP A 152 2.92 -3.32 1.15
CA ASP A 152 2.89 -2.96 -0.27
C ASP A 152 1.46 -2.71 -0.79
N ARG A 153 0.45 -3.13 -0.02
CA ARG A 153 -0.99 -2.90 -0.30
C ARG A 153 -1.60 -1.80 0.55
N ALA A 154 -0.86 -1.27 1.50
CA ALA A 154 -1.21 -0.06 2.25
C ALA A 154 -0.58 1.16 1.56
N ILE A 155 -1.24 1.71 0.55
CA ILE A 155 -0.70 2.80 -0.28
C ILE A 155 -0.79 4.12 0.50
N PRO A 156 0.32 4.79 0.84
CA PRO A 156 0.30 6.06 1.56
C PRO A 156 -0.51 7.12 0.81
N VAL A 157 -1.37 7.86 1.52
CA VAL A 157 -2.06 9.01 0.93
C VAL A 157 -1.03 10.12 0.65
N PRO A 158 -0.82 10.54 -0.62
CA PRO A 158 0.14 11.57 -0.94
C PRO A 158 -0.34 12.96 -0.47
N ALA A 159 0.61 13.89 -0.26
CA ALA A 159 0.32 15.21 0.32
C ALA A 159 -0.82 15.99 -0.37
N PRO A 160 -0.94 16.04 -1.72
CA PRO A 160 -2.06 16.73 -2.39
C PRO A 160 -3.44 16.17 -2.04
N LEU A 161 -3.52 14.90 -1.66
CA LEU A 161 -4.77 14.22 -1.31
C LEU A 161 -5.09 14.26 0.19
N ARG A 162 -4.20 14.75 1.05
CA ARG A 162 -4.47 14.83 2.51
C ARG A 162 -5.59 15.81 2.87
N GLY A 163 -5.89 16.77 1.99
CA GLY A 163 -7.07 17.66 2.13
C GLY A 163 -8.40 17.02 1.72
N TYR A 164 -8.38 15.81 1.15
CA TYR A 164 -9.60 15.09 0.78
C TYR A 164 -10.18 14.39 2.01
N THR A 165 -11.41 13.91 1.90
CA THR A 165 -12.09 13.19 2.97
C THR A 165 -11.92 11.68 2.81
N PRO A 166 -11.91 10.88 3.90
CA PRO A 166 -11.81 9.43 3.83
C PRO A 166 -12.80 8.79 2.87
N GLU A 167 -14.06 9.21 2.91
CA GLU A 167 -15.12 8.66 2.08
C GLU A 167 -14.92 8.88 0.57
N ARG A 168 -14.23 9.96 0.17
CA ARG A 168 -13.91 10.21 -1.25
C ARG A 168 -12.94 9.18 -1.79
N LEU A 169 -11.90 8.84 -1.03
CA LEU A 169 -10.85 7.93 -1.49
C LEU A 169 -11.14 6.45 -1.18
N ALA A 170 -11.91 6.19 -0.13
CA ALA A 170 -12.24 4.83 0.33
C ALA A 170 -13.05 4.00 -0.66
N ALA A 171 -13.59 4.61 -1.73
CA ALA A 171 -14.45 3.95 -2.70
C ALA A 171 -13.87 3.93 -4.12
N MET A 172 -12.56 4.17 -4.28
CA MET A 172 -11.97 4.41 -5.60
C MET A 172 -11.16 3.24 -6.15
N MET A 173 -10.24 2.68 -5.36
CA MET A 173 -9.10 1.92 -5.87
C MET A 173 -9.51 0.75 -6.78
N LEU A 174 -10.46 -0.08 -6.36
CA LEU A 174 -10.92 -1.23 -7.13
C LEU A 174 -11.53 -0.80 -8.47
N THR A 175 -12.44 0.16 -8.43
CA THR A 175 -13.15 0.62 -9.63
C THR A 175 -12.25 1.41 -10.58
N PHE A 176 -11.41 2.30 -10.07
CA PHE A 176 -10.52 3.12 -10.88
C PHE A 176 -9.35 2.32 -11.45
N GLY A 177 -8.76 1.42 -10.67
CA GLY A 177 -7.73 0.52 -11.17
C GLY A 177 -8.25 -0.40 -12.27
N THR A 178 -9.44 -1.00 -12.07
CA THR A 178 -10.07 -1.86 -13.09
C THR A 178 -10.37 -1.09 -14.37
N ALA A 179 -10.91 0.13 -14.23
CA ALA A 179 -11.17 1.01 -15.36
C ALA A 179 -9.88 1.43 -16.08
N TYR A 180 -8.82 1.72 -15.34
CA TYR A 180 -7.52 2.10 -15.90
C TYR A 180 -6.95 0.98 -16.76
N ARG A 181 -6.90 -0.26 -16.26
CA ARG A 181 -6.43 -1.41 -17.05
C ARG A 181 -7.29 -1.60 -18.31
N ALA A 182 -8.61 -1.53 -18.17
CA ALA A 182 -9.51 -1.71 -19.31
C ALA A 182 -9.35 -0.61 -20.37
N VAL A 183 -9.27 0.66 -19.99
CA VAL A 183 -9.16 1.78 -20.94
C VAL A 183 -7.75 1.90 -21.53
N VAL A 184 -6.73 1.87 -20.67
CA VAL A 184 -5.34 2.18 -21.07
C VAL A 184 -4.64 0.97 -21.65
N GLU A 185 -4.70 -0.19 -20.99
CA GLU A 185 -3.94 -1.37 -21.41
C GLU A 185 -4.69 -2.19 -22.46
N ARG A 186 -5.99 -2.45 -22.22
CA ARG A 186 -6.79 -3.34 -23.07
C ARG A 186 -7.33 -2.62 -24.28
N LEU A 187 -8.17 -1.60 -24.07
CA LEU A 187 -8.72 -0.82 -25.17
C LEU A 187 -7.65 0.00 -25.87
N ARG A 188 -6.59 0.44 -25.17
CA ARG A 188 -5.56 1.33 -25.71
C ARG A 188 -6.19 2.56 -26.36
N VAL A 189 -7.09 3.19 -25.62
CA VAL A 189 -7.82 4.36 -26.09
C VAL A 189 -6.84 5.45 -26.52
N ALA A 190 -7.02 5.95 -27.73
CA ALA A 190 -6.23 7.01 -28.32
C ALA A 190 -7.05 8.31 -28.46
N PRO A 191 -6.39 9.48 -28.56
CA PRO A 191 -7.08 10.73 -28.86
C PRO A 191 -7.92 10.62 -30.13
N GLY A 192 -9.19 11.01 -30.05
CA GLY A 192 -10.15 10.93 -31.17
C GLY A 192 -10.96 9.64 -31.23
N ASP A 193 -10.58 8.59 -30.51
CA ASP A 193 -11.40 7.36 -30.42
C ASP A 193 -12.79 7.67 -29.85
N SER A 194 -13.81 7.03 -30.40
CA SER A 194 -15.16 7.00 -29.84
C SER A 194 -15.34 5.78 -28.95
N VAL A 195 -15.61 6.01 -27.67
CA VAL A 195 -15.72 4.98 -26.64
C VAL A 195 -17.15 4.91 -26.12
N LEU A 196 -17.83 3.79 -26.36
CA LEU A 196 -19.13 3.48 -25.76
C LEU A 196 -18.92 2.85 -24.38
N VAL A 197 -19.40 3.53 -23.34
CA VAL A 197 -19.26 3.11 -21.94
C VAL A 197 -20.61 2.67 -21.39
N MET A 198 -20.66 1.41 -20.97
CA MET A 198 -21.87 0.78 -20.43
C MET A 198 -22.10 1.13 -18.96
N GLY A 199 -23.29 0.89 -18.40
CA GLY A 199 -23.57 1.08 -16.97
C GLY A 199 -23.91 2.52 -16.53
N GLY A 200 -24.25 3.41 -17.45
CA GLY A 200 -24.86 4.71 -17.15
C GLY A 200 -23.98 5.68 -16.35
N GLY A 201 -22.65 5.54 -16.41
CA GLY A 201 -21.71 6.42 -15.73
C GLY A 201 -21.62 6.22 -14.22
N LYS A 202 -21.97 5.03 -13.70
CA LYS A 202 -21.84 4.66 -12.28
C LYS A 202 -20.70 3.65 -12.04
N GLY A 203 -20.19 3.59 -10.81
CA GLY A 203 -19.16 2.64 -10.39
C GLY A 203 -17.93 2.66 -11.29
N THR A 204 -17.52 1.50 -11.81
CA THR A 204 -16.38 1.36 -12.73
C THR A 204 -16.54 2.19 -14.00
N SER A 205 -17.76 2.43 -14.46
CA SER A 205 -18.03 3.29 -15.63
C SER A 205 -17.74 4.76 -15.34
N PHE A 206 -18.00 5.24 -14.12
CA PHE A 206 -17.66 6.61 -13.73
C PHE A 206 -16.15 6.87 -13.77
N ALA A 207 -15.34 5.86 -13.43
CA ALA A 207 -13.90 5.92 -13.61
C ALA A 207 -13.50 5.81 -15.09
N GLY A 208 -14.12 4.88 -15.83
CA GLY A 208 -13.83 4.64 -17.25
C GLY A 208 -14.05 5.88 -18.13
N ILE A 209 -15.15 6.62 -17.92
CA ILE A 209 -15.41 7.86 -18.66
C ILE A 209 -14.33 8.91 -18.43
N GLN A 210 -13.90 9.11 -17.18
CA GLN A 210 -12.89 10.12 -16.84
C GLN A 210 -11.54 9.77 -17.46
N ILE A 211 -11.12 8.50 -17.38
CA ILE A 211 -9.86 8.03 -17.94
C ILE A 211 -9.88 8.14 -19.47
N ALA A 212 -10.98 7.74 -20.13
CA ALA A 212 -11.11 7.86 -21.57
C ALA A 212 -11.12 9.34 -22.03
N LYS A 213 -11.83 10.23 -21.32
CA LYS A 213 -11.79 11.67 -21.60
C LYS A 213 -10.41 12.27 -21.41
N ALA A 214 -9.69 11.87 -20.36
CA ALA A 214 -8.32 12.34 -20.11
C ALA A 214 -7.34 11.93 -21.23
N LEU A 215 -7.62 10.83 -21.94
CA LEU A 215 -6.88 10.38 -23.12
C LEU A 215 -7.34 11.05 -24.43
N GLY A 216 -8.29 11.99 -24.38
CA GLY A 216 -8.78 12.71 -25.56
C GLY A 216 -9.85 11.97 -26.37
N ALA A 217 -10.51 10.97 -25.79
CA ALA A 217 -11.59 10.26 -26.46
C ALA A 217 -12.90 11.08 -26.51
N ARG A 218 -13.74 10.73 -27.49
CA ARG A 218 -15.17 11.03 -27.48
C ARG A 218 -15.89 9.93 -26.71
N VAL A 219 -16.54 10.25 -25.61
CA VAL A 219 -17.17 9.29 -24.71
C VAL A 219 -18.68 9.32 -24.86
N LEU A 220 -19.27 8.17 -25.17
CA LEU A 220 -20.71 7.96 -25.23
C LEU A 220 -21.12 7.09 -24.04
N ILE A 221 -22.06 7.55 -23.23
CA ILE A 221 -22.57 6.77 -22.10
C ILE A 221 -23.86 6.09 -22.51
N MET A 222 -23.98 4.79 -22.26
CA MET A 222 -25.26 4.08 -22.38
C MET A 222 -25.83 3.75 -21.01
N GLY A 223 -27.10 4.08 -20.78
CA GLY A 223 -27.74 3.86 -19.49
C GLY A 223 -29.23 4.15 -19.49
N SER A 224 -29.81 4.22 -18.29
CA SER A 224 -31.26 4.44 -18.09
C SER A 224 -31.59 5.66 -17.23
N ASN A 225 -30.59 6.44 -16.81
CA ASN A 225 -30.78 7.67 -16.03
C ASN A 225 -30.34 8.89 -16.86
N PRO A 226 -31.27 9.61 -17.50
CA PRO A 226 -30.95 10.77 -18.33
C PRO A 226 -30.46 11.99 -17.51
N GLU A 227 -30.88 12.12 -16.25
CA GLU A 227 -30.48 13.23 -15.38
C GLU A 227 -29.01 13.11 -14.99
N LEU A 228 -28.59 11.92 -14.57
CA LEU A 228 -27.17 11.63 -14.30
C LEU A 228 -26.32 11.83 -15.56
N ALA A 229 -26.77 11.30 -16.70
CA ALA A 229 -26.04 11.45 -17.96
C ALA A 229 -25.87 12.92 -18.35
N ARG A 230 -26.92 13.74 -18.19
CA ARG A 230 -26.85 15.19 -18.42
C ARG A 230 -25.81 15.85 -17.52
N SER A 231 -25.82 15.54 -16.23
CA SER A 231 -24.84 16.08 -15.27
C SER A 231 -23.39 15.72 -15.65
N LEU A 232 -23.14 14.48 -16.08
CA LEU A 232 -21.82 14.04 -16.52
C LEU A 232 -21.36 14.75 -17.81
N ILE A 233 -22.29 15.00 -18.75
CA ILE A 233 -22.00 15.75 -19.98
C ILE A 233 -21.72 17.22 -19.67
N GLU A 234 -22.52 17.86 -18.82
CA GLU A 234 -22.32 19.25 -18.39
C GLU A 234 -20.98 19.46 -17.67
N ARG A 235 -20.51 18.44 -16.94
CA ARG A 235 -19.17 18.40 -16.30
C ARG A 235 -18.04 18.09 -17.28
N GLY A 236 -18.32 17.88 -18.57
CA GLY A 236 -17.34 17.54 -19.60
C GLY A 236 -16.78 16.12 -19.51
N MET A 237 -17.42 15.23 -18.72
CA MET A 237 -16.99 13.84 -18.54
C MET A 237 -17.49 12.90 -19.65
N ALA A 238 -18.46 13.34 -20.44
CA ALA A 238 -18.98 12.60 -21.59
C ALA A 238 -19.51 13.55 -22.67
N ASP A 239 -19.70 13.03 -23.88
CA ASP A 239 -20.07 13.81 -25.06
C ASP A 239 -21.46 13.45 -25.61
N ALA A 240 -21.98 12.25 -25.31
CA ALA A 240 -23.30 11.82 -25.75
C ALA A 240 -23.91 10.78 -24.79
N PHE A 241 -25.24 10.64 -24.85
CA PHE A 241 -25.99 9.67 -24.07
C PHE A 241 -26.89 8.82 -24.96
N VAL A 242 -26.82 7.50 -24.78
CA VAL A 242 -27.74 6.52 -25.38
C VAL A 242 -28.69 6.03 -24.29
N ASN A 243 -29.93 6.50 -24.35
CA ASN A 243 -30.97 6.08 -23.43
C ASN A 243 -31.52 4.71 -23.81
N ARG A 244 -31.13 3.66 -23.08
CA ARG A 244 -31.58 2.29 -23.36
C ARG A 244 -33.09 2.10 -23.22
N ARG A 245 -33.79 2.99 -22.50
CA ARG A 245 -35.25 2.92 -22.32
C ARG A 245 -36.03 3.33 -23.58
N GLU A 246 -35.37 4.00 -24.53
CA GLU A 246 -35.97 4.36 -25.82
C GLU A 246 -35.80 3.28 -26.89
N ILE A 247 -35.08 2.20 -26.57
CA ILE A 247 -34.86 1.07 -27.47
C ILE A 247 -35.88 -0.01 -27.12
N PRO A 248 -36.60 -0.58 -28.11
CA PRO A 248 -37.58 -1.64 -27.87
C PRO A 248 -36.96 -2.84 -27.14
N GLY A 249 -37.71 -3.43 -26.20
CA GLY A 249 -37.20 -4.48 -25.31
C GLY A 249 -36.79 -5.76 -26.04
N GLU A 250 -37.48 -6.09 -27.12
CA GLU A 250 -37.25 -7.25 -27.99
C GLU A 250 -35.91 -7.22 -28.76
N VAL A 251 -35.25 -6.05 -28.77
CA VAL A 251 -33.93 -5.89 -29.37
C VAL A 251 -32.86 -6.57 -28.51
N PHE A 252 -33.03 -6.57 -27.19
CA PHE A 252 -32.06 -7.12 -26.24
C PHE A 252 -32.16 -8.65 -26.15
N GLY A 253 -31.02 -9.33 -26.11
CA GLY A 253 -30.96 -10.78 -25.96
C GLY A 253 -29.76 -11.40 -26.67
N VAL A 254 -29.43 -12.63 -26.28
CA VAL A 254 -28.45 -13.46 -26.98
C VAL A 254 -28.91 -13.77 -28.40
N VAL A 255 -27.98 -14.10 -29.30
CA VAL A 255 -28.28 -14.63 -30.62
C VAL A 255 -28.70 -16.11 -30.49
N PRO A 256 -29.96 -16.47 -30.78
CA PRO A 256 -30.41 -17.86 -30.77
C PRO A 256 -29.66 -18.69 -31.82
N SER A 257 -29.50 -19.99 -31.58
CA SER A 257 -28.76 -20.88 -32.49
C SER A 257 -29.40 -21.03 -33.88
N GLY A 258 -30.71 -20.79 -34.01
CA GLY A 258 -31.46 -20.89 -35.26
C GLY A 258 -31.82 -19.55 -35.92
N GLU A 259 -31.45 -18.40 -35.32
CA GLU A 259 -31.70 -17.09 -35.92
C GLU A 259 -30.65 -16.85 -37.02
N SER A 260 -31.07 -16.44 -38.21
CA SER A 260 -30.16 -16.05 -39.30
C SER A 260 -29.59 -14.64 -39.06
N LEU A 261 -28.49 -14.31 -39.77
CA LEU A 261 -27.90 -12.97 -39.68
C LEU A 261 -28.90 -11.88 -40.09
N ASP A 262 -29.63 -12.07 -41.19
CA ASP A 262 -30.58 -11.08 -41.71
C ASP A 262 -31.74 -10.84 -40.73
N GLU A 263 -32.26 -11.90 -40.09
CA GLU A 263 -33.30 -11.79 -39.07
C GLU A 263 -32.78 -11.01 -37.85
N TRP A 264 -31.59 -11.36 -37.36
CA TRP A 264 -30.97 -10.67 -36.25
C TRP A 264 -30.69 -9.21 -36.57
N GLU A 265 -30.12 -8.90 -37.73
CA GLU A 265 -29.82 -7.53 -38.16
C GLU A 265 -31.10 -6.70 -38.24
N LYS A 266 -32.17 -7.23 -38.84
CA LYS A 266 -33.46 -6.53 -38.93
C LYS A 266 -34.05 -6.27 -37.55
N ARG A 267 -34.01 -7.26 -36.65
CA ARG A 267 -34.52 -7.12 -35.27
C ARG A 267 -33.73 -6.08 -34.48
N THR A 268 -32.42 -6.00 -34.69
CA THR A 268 -31.51 -5.19 -33.86
C THR A 268 -31.11 -3.84 -34.47
N GLU A 269 -31.63 -3.51 -35.66
CA GLU A 269 -31.43 -2.21 -36.33
C GLU A 269 -31.71 -0.99 -35.42
N PRO A 270 -32.78 -0.97 -34.59
CA PRO A 270 -33.05 0.18 -33.73
C PRO A 270 -31.91 0.50 -32.75
N PHE A 271 -31.20 -0.51 -32.25
CA PHE A 271 -30.05 -0.32 -31.37
C PHE A 271 -28.88 0.30 -32.11
N ARG A 272 -28.48 -0.28 -33.26
CA ARG A 272 -27.37 0.25 -34.07
C ARG A 272 -27.64 1.68 -34.50
N ARG A 273 -28.86 1.97 -34.97
CA ARG A 273 -29.26 3.32 -35.35
C ARG A 273 -29.07 4.32 -34.20
N LYS A 274 -29.59 4.02 -33.01
CA LYS A 274 -29.46 4.91 -31.84
C LYS A 274 -28.01 5.14 -31.42
N VAL A 275 -27.17 4.10 -31.43
CA VAL A 275 -25.75 4.25 -31.09
C VAL A 275 -25.01 5.06 -32.15
N PHE A 276 -25.26 4.79 -33.44
CA PHE A 276 -24.62 5.50 -34.54
C PHE A 276 -25.05 6.97 -34.56
N GLU A 277 -26.34 7.28 -34.37
CA GLU A 277 -26.83 8.66 -34.22
C GLU A 277 -26.07 9.43 -33.12
N ALA A 278 -25.88 8.82 -31.95
CA ALA A 278 -25.13 9.42 -30.85
C ALA A 278 -23.63 9.62 -31.20
N ASN A 279 -23.09 8.82 -32.12
CA ASN A 279 -21.72 8.90 -32.63
C ASN A 279 -21.59 9.57 -34.01
N GLY A 280 -22.55 10.42 -34.40
CA GLY A 280 -22.47 11.18 -35.65
C GLY A 280 -22.63 10.32 -36.91
N GLY A 281 -23.45 9.27 -36.83
CA GLY A 281 -23.77 8.33 -37.92
C GLY A 281 -22.75 7.22 -38.13
N ARG A 282 -21.81 6.99 -37.20
CA ARG A 282 -20.70 6.05 -37.38
C ARG A 282 -20.65 4.96 -36.31
N PRO A 283 -20.05 3.79 -36.60
CA PRO A 283 -19.66 2.81 -35.58
C PRO A 283 -18.73 3.40 -34.52
N VAL A 284 -18.60 2.72 -33.38
CA VAL A 284 -17.69 3.11 -32.29
C VAL A 284 -16.35 2.36 -32.38
N ASP A 285 -15.27 3.02 -31.98
CA ASP A 285 -13.91 2.46 -32.04
C ASP A 285 -13.62 1.54 -30.84
N ALA A 286 -14.28 1.80 -29.72
CA ALA A 286 -14.10 1.05 -28.49
C ALA A 286 -15.40 0.88 -27.69
N VAL A 287 -15.52 -0.26 -27.02
CA VAL A 287 -16.59 -0.55 -26.06
C VAL A 287 -15.97 -0.93 -24.71
N PHE A 288 -16.39 -0.24 -23.66
CA PHE A 288 -16.05 -0.51 -22.27
C PHE A 288 -17.24 -1.17 -21.58
N GLU A 289 -17.13 -2.47 -21.28
CA GLU A 289 -18.26 -3.32 -20.95
C GLU A 289 -18.13 -4.08 -19.61
N HIS A 290 -19.25 -4.21 -18.89
CA HIS A 290 -19.38 -5.05 -17.71
C HIS A 290 -20.80 -5.56 -17.47
N THR A 291 -21.74 -5.24 -18.36
CA THR A 291 -23.13 -5.68 -18.25
C THR A 291 -23.32 -7.11 -18.77
N GLY A 292 -22.67 -7.49 -19.87
CA GLY A 292 -22.72 -8.83 -20.44
C GLY A 292 -24.09 -9.23 -20.98
N GLY A 293 -24.20 -10.51 -21.33
CA GLY A 293 -25.46 -11.18 -21.60
C GLY A 293 -26.25 -10.60 -22.76
N ALA A 294 -27.46 -10.13 -22.47
CA ALA A 294 -28.40 -9.63 -23.47
C ALA A 294 -27.89 -8.42 -24.29
N LEU A 295 -26.87 -7.72 -23.81
CA LEU A 295 -26.27 -6.55 -24.47
C LEU A 295 -25.04 -6.91 -25.33
N PHE A 296 -24.26 -7.91 -24.94
CA PHE A 296 -22.99 -8.23 -25.57
C PHE A 296 -23.05 -8.39 -27.10
N PRO A 297 -23.99 -9.17 -27.71
CA PRO A 297 -24.07 -9.27 -29.17
C PRO A 297 -24.31 -7.92 -29.85
N LEU A 298 -25.12 -7.06 -29.23
CA LEU A 298 -25.44 -5.73 -29.76
C LEU A 298 -24.21 -4.82 -29.71
N LEU A 299 -23.42 -4.92 -28.65
CA LEU A 299 -22.17 -4.16 -28.49
C LEU A 299 -21.12 -4.55 -29.52
N VAL A 300 -20.99 -5.84 -29.84
CA VAL A 300 -20.11 -6.27 -30.93
C VAL A 300 -20.60 -5.72 -32.29
N SER A 301 -21.92 -5.58 -32.47
CA SER A 301 -22.54 -5.11 -33.71
C SER A 301 -22.31 -3.64 -34.07
N VAL A 302 -21.94 -2.82 -33.07
CA VAL A 302 -21.75 -1.37 -33.24
C VAL A 302 -20.28 -0.98 -33.36
N LEU A 303 -19.35 -1.94 -33.26
CA LEU A 303 -17.92 -1.69 -33.40
C LEU A 303 -17.55 -1.43 -34.86
N SER A 304 -16.55 -0.58 -35.05
CA SER A 304 -15.87 -0.42 -36.33
C SER A 304 -15.14 -1.71 -36.75
N ASP A 305 -14.70 -1.77 -38.00
CA ASP A 305 -13.91 -2.89 -38.54
C ASP A 305 -12.56 -3.10 -37.83
N ASP A 306 -12.07 -2.13 -37.07
CA ASP A 306 -10.87 -2.17 -36.21
C ASP A 306 -11.22 -2.01 -34.72
N GLY A 307 -12.50 -2.20 -34.38
CA GLY A 307 -13.03 -1.90 -33.07
C GLY A 307 -12.54 -2.86 -31.97
N ARG A 308 -12.52 -2.34 -30.74
CA ARG A 308 -12.03 -3.07 -29.55
C ARG A 308 -13.11 -3.10 -28.47
N LEU A 309 -13.45 -4.29 -27.97
CA LEU A 309 -14.34 -4.45 -26.82
C LEU A 309 -13.55 -5.03 -25.66
N ALA A 310 -13.50 -4.31 -24.54
CA ALA A 310 -12.93 -4.81 -23.30
C ALA A 310 -14.04 -5.01 -22.28
N PHE A 311 -14.04 -6.17 -21.62
CA PHE A 311 -15.04 -6.50 -20.63
C PHE A 311 -14.46 -7.17 -19.39
N PHE A 312 -15.09 -6.90 -18.25
CA PHE A 312 -14.62 -7.30 -16.92
C PHE A 312 -15.76 -7.69 -15.96
N GLY A 313 -16.92 -8.03 -16.52
CA GLY A 313 -18.09 -8.53 -15.79
C GLY A 313 -19.27 -8.85 -16.71
N ALA A 314 -20.27 -9.54 -16.16
CA ALA A 314 -21.61 -9.69 -16.73
C ALA A 314 -22.64 -9.51 -15.61
N THR A 315 -22.98 -8.24 -15.33
CA THR A 315 -23.88 -7.84 -14.24
C THR A 315 -25.36 -7.72 -14.63
N GLY A 316 -25.65 -7.65 -15.93
CA GLY A 316 -26.96 -7.80 -16.60
C GLY A 316 -28.21 -7.35 -15.84
N ALA A 317 -29.29 -8.12 -15.97
CA ALA A 317 -30.51 -7.97 -15.16
C ALA A 317 -30.33 -8.51 -13.71
N GLY A 318 -29.16 -8.27 -13.11
CA GLY A 318 -28.69 -8.90 -11.88
C GLY A 318 -27.90 -10.18 -12.13
N LEU A 319 -27.73 -11.00 -11.10
CA LEU A 319 -26.92 -12.23 -11.10
C LEU A 319 -27.58 -13.45 -11.78
N ARG A 320 -28.60 -13.22 -12.60
CA ARG A 320 -29.51 -14.25 -13.15
C ARG A 320 -28.98 -14.96 -14.39
N GLY A 321 -27.72 -15.38 -14.38
CA GLY A 321 -27.20 -16.34 -15.36
C GLY A 321 -27.14 -15.88 -16.81
N GLU A 322 -26.34 -14.84 -17.07
CA GLU A 322 -26.02 -14.40 -18.43
C GLU A 322 -24.50 -14.42 -18.67
N TYR A 323 -23.88 -15.58 -18.53
CA TYR A 323 -22.45 -15.77 -18.83
C TYR A 323 -22.23 -16.34 -20.24
N LYS A 324 -23.27 -16.84 -20.89
CA LYS A 324 -23.23 -17.24 -22.29
C LYS A 324 -23.27 -15.97 -23.15
N GLU A 325 -22.14 -15.66 -23.76
CA GLU A 325 -22.05 -14.58 -24.73
C GLU A 325 -22.11 -15.14 -26.13
N THR A 326 -22.84 -14.42 -26.98
CA THR A 326 -23.00 -14.76 -28.40
C THR A 326 -22.82 -13.51 -29.23
N PHE A 327 -22.32 -13.66 -30.45
CA PHE A 327 -22.18 -12.54 -31.38
C PHE A 327 -22.01 -13.07 -32.80
N TRP A 328 -22.29 -12.20 -33.77
CA TRP A 328 -22.00 -12.44 -35.17
C TRP A 328 -20.64 -11.89 -35.55
N TYR A 329 -19.92 -12.63 -36.39
CA TYR A 329 -18.73 -12.16 -37.08
C TYR A 329 -18.74 -12.69 -38.51
N ARG A 330 -18.84 -11.78 -39.49
CA ARG A 330 -18.79 -12.07 -40.93
C ARG A 330 -19.66 -13.28 -41.34
N GLY A 331 -20.91 -13.32 -40.86
CA GLY A 331 -21.87 -14.37 -41.20
C GLY A 331 -21.74 -15.66 -40.39
N ARG A 332 -20.85 -15.72 -39.38
CA ARG A 332 -20.77 -16.82 -38.42
C ARG A 332 -21.17 -16.36 -37.03
N ARG A 333 -22.05 -17.13 -36.39
CA ARG A 333 -22.40 -16.97 -34.98
C ARG A 333 -21.35 -17.66 -34.12
N PHE A 334 -20.84 -16.96 -33.12
CA PHE A 334 -19.97 -17.51 -32.09
C PHE A 334 -20.69 -17.58 -30.74
N ALA A 335 -20.30 -18.54 -29.92
CA ALA A 335 -20.70 -18.65 -28.52
C ALA A 335 -19.47 -18.85 -27.63
N MET A 336 -19.45 -18.19 -26.47
CA MET A 336 -18.41 -18.32 -25.45
C MET A 336 -19.00 -18.20 -24.04
N ASP A 337 -18.26 -18.73 -23.06
CA ASP A 337 -18.51 -18.44 -21.66
C ASP A 337 -17.64 -17.24 -21.26
N ALA A 338 -18.30 -16.15 -20.86
CA ALA A 338 -17.68 -14.90 -20.46
C ALA A 338 -16.62 -15.08 -19.36
N ARG A 339 -16.84 -16.03 -18.43
CA ARG A 339 -15.96 -16.31 -17.29
C ARG A 339 -14.62 -16.87 -17.74
N TRP A 340 -14.61 -17.70 -18.79
CA TRP A 340 -13.36 -18.23 -19.33
C TRP A 340 -12.53 -17.17 -20.05
N VAL A 341 -13.11 -16.00 -20.34
CA VAL A 341 -12.43 -14.91 -21.06
C VAL A 341 -12.06 -13.78 -20.11
N TRP A 342 -13.02 -13.14 -19.42
CA TRP A 342 -12.68 -11.98 -18.57
C TRP A 342 -11.94 -12.40 -17.29
N MET A 343 -12.46 -13.37 -16.50
CA MET A 343 -11.86 -13.76 -15.21
C MET A 343 -10.47 -14.35 -15.41
N ARG A 344 -10.23 -14.94 -16.58
CA ARG A 344 -8.94 -15.52 -16.97
C ARG A 344 -8.11 -14.63 -17.90
N GLN A 345 -8.59 -13.41 -18.16
CA GLN A 345 -8.01 -12.35 -18.99
C GLN A 345 -7.44 -12.84 -20.33
N LYS A 346 -8.24 -13.63 -21.06
CA LYS A 346 -7.92 -14.15 -22.40
C LYS A 346 -8.28 -13.13 -23.47
N GLN A 347 -7.52 -13.13 -24.56
CA GLN A 347 -7.67 -12.15 -25.65
C GLN A 347 -8.10 -12.86 -26.92
N ILE A 348 -9.13 -12.35 -27.60
CA ILE A 348 -9.69 -12.92 -28.83
C ILE A 348 -9.52 -11.88 -29.94
N LEU A 349 -8.70 -12.22 -30.92
CA LEU A 349 -8.27 -11.28 -31.96
C LEU A 349 -8.72 -11.79 -33.33
N PHE A 350 -9.52 -10.99 -34.02
CA PHE A 350 -9.84 -11.19 -35.43
C PHE A 350 -8.93 -10.28 -36.25
N ARG A 351 -8.22 -10.82 -37.25
CA ARG A 351 -7.20 -10.05 -38.01
C ARG A 351 -7.26 -10.31 -39.51
N LYS A 352 -7.02 -9.27 -40.32
CA LYS A 352 -6.84 -9.37 -41.78
C LYS A 352 -5.48 -9.90 -42.18
N GLY A 353 -4.48 -9.64 -41.32
CA GLY A 353 -3.07 -9.95 -41.52
C GLY A 353 -2.79 -11.41 -41.91
N ASN A 354 -1.60 -11.66 -42.45
CA ASN A 354 -1.13 -13.03 -42.63
C ASN A 354 -0.71 -13.62 -41.26
N PRO A 355 -0.57 -14.96 -41.15
CA PRO A 355 -0.24 -15.60 -39.88
C PRO A 355 1.04 -15.11 -39.20
N ASP A 356 2.07 -14.72 -39.96
CA ASP A 356 3.31 -14.21 -39.38
C ASP A 356 3.08 -12.84 -38.70
N ALA A 357 2.40 -11.92 -39.39
CA ALA A 357 2.05 -10.63 -38.82
C ALA A 357 1.16 -10.75 -37.57
N ILE A 358 0.22 -11.69 -37.57
CA ILE A 358 -0.65 -11.95 -36.41
C ILE A 358 0.17 -12.47 -35.22
N PHE A 359 1.10 -13.39 -35.45
CA PHE A 359 1.96 -13.90 -34.38
C PHE A 359 2.98 -12.88 -33.87
N ASP A 360 3.43 -11.98 -34.73
CA ASP A 360 4.28 -10.85 -34.32
C ASP A 360 3.49 -9.85 -33.46
N GLU A 361 2.23 -9.55 -33.80
CA GLU A 361 1.37 -8.64 -33.03
C GLU A 361 1.14 -9.14 -31.60
N ILE A 362 0.86 -10.43 -31.41
CA ILE A 362 0.69 -11.00 -30.07
C ILE A 362 2.02 -11.25 -29.33
N GLY A 363 3.16 -10.96 -29.99
CA GLY A 363 4.49 -11.22 -29.45
C GLY A 363 4.74 -12.70 -29.18
N LEU A 364 4.35 -13.60 -30.11
CA LEU A 364 4.49 -15.04 -29.92
C LEU A 364 5.95 -15.45 -29.74
N LEU A 365 6.32 -15.71 -28.48
CA LEU A 365 7.68 -16.09 -28.11
C LEU A 365 8.04 -17.50 -28.61
N PRO A 366 9.34 -17.79 -28.85
CA PRO A 366 9.76 -19.11 -29.26
C PRO A 366 9.42 -20.21 -28.25
N GLY A 367 9.05 -21.41 -28.73
CA GLY A 367 8.76 -22.56 -27.88
C GLY A 367 7.36 -22.59 -27.26
N ARG A 368 6.50 -21.62 -27.56
CA ARG A 368 5.12 -21.56 -27.08
C ARG A 368 4.25 -22.68 -27.67
N ARG A 369 3.23 -23.09 -26.94
CA ARG A 369 2.33 -24.19 -27.29
C ARG A 369 1.09 -23.66 -27.97
N GLY A 370 0.72 -24.25 -29.11
CA GLY A 370 -0.41 -23.79 -29.93
C GLY A 370 -1.41 -24.90 -30.23
N LEU A 371 -2.70 -24.60 -30.17
CA LEU A 371 -3.75 -25.44 -30.77
C LEU A 371 -4.19 -24.84 -32.11
N ILE A 372 -4.24 -25.64 -33.17
CA ILE A 372 -4.71 -25.21 -34.49
C ILE A 372 -5.90 -26.07 -34.92
N TRP A 373 -7.01 -25.41 -35.27
CA TRP A 373 -8.20 -26.08 -35.83
C TRP A 373 -8.07 -26.32 -37.34
N GLY A 374 -8.25 -27.57 -37.74
CA GLY A 374 -8.20 -28.07 -39.12
C GLY A 374 -6.79 -28.33 -39.65
N ALA A 375 -6.71 -28.86 -40.87
CA ALA A 375 -5.48 -29.14 -41.59
C ALA A 375 -5.49 -28.64 -43.05
N ASP A 376 -6.48 -27.82 -43.41
CA ASP A 376 -6.61 -27.20 -44.72
C ASP A 376 -5.53 -26.14 -45.04
N ALA A 377 -5.70 -25.38 -46.13
CA ALA A 377 -4.75 -24.34 -46.52
C ALA A 377 -4.63 -23.20 -45.48
N TYR A 378 -5.71 -22.90 -44.77
CA TYR A 378 -5.72 -21.90 -43.71
C TYR A 378 -4.85 -22.36 -42.53
N ALA A 379 -5.13 -23.55 -42.00
CA ALA A 379 -4.41 -24.13 -40.87
C ALA A 379 -2.93 -24.33 -41.18
N ARG A 380 -2.59 -24.80 -42.39
CA ARG A 380 -1.19 -25.00 -42.81
C ARG A 380 -0.36 -23.72 -42.82
N LYS A 381 -0.95 -22.56 -43.15
CA LYS A 381 -0.22 -21.28 -43.11
C LYS A 381 0.10 -20.88 -41.68
N PHE A 382 -0.84 -21.05 -40.75
CA PHE A 382 -0.60 -20.82 -39.32
C PHE A 382 0.41 -21.81 -38.73
N ALA A 383 0.30 -23.09 -39.05
CA ALA A 383 1.25 -24.10 -38.60
C ALA A 383 2.67 -23.77 -39.07
N ARG A 384 2.85 -23.29 -40.31
CA ARG A 384 4.14 -22.84 -40.84
C ARG A 384 4.71 -21.69 -40.01
N ALA A 385 3.91 -20.65 -39.78
CA ALA A 385 4.31 -19.48 -39.02
C ALA A 385 4.67 -19.86 -37.56
N ALA A 386 3.90 -20.74 -36.94
CA ALA A 386 4.15 -21.24 -35.58
C ALA A 386 5.45 -22.06 -35.51
N LEU A 387 5.64 -23.03 -36.41
CA LEU A 387 6.83 -23.87 -36.45
C LEU A 387 8.11 -23.07 -36.74
N SER A 388 8.03 -22.01 -37.56
CA SER A 388 9.17 -21.11 -37.80
C SER A 388 9.66 -20.41 -36.51
N ARG A 389 8.74 -20.24 -35.54
CA ARG A 389 9.00 -19.71 -34.20
C ARG A 389 9.27 -20.83 -33.18
N LYS A 390 9.54 -22.07 -33.63
CA LYS A 390 9.77 -23.25 -32.78
C LYS A 390 8.61 -23.56 -31.83
N ALA A 391 7.38 -23.16 -32.17
CA ALA A 391 6.21 -23.48 -31.37
C ALA A 391 5.92 -24.99 -31.38
N GLU A 392 5.49 -25.53 -30.25
CA GLU A 392 4.95 -26.88 -30.18
C GLU A 392 3.45 -26.81 -30.51
N ILE A 393 3.02 -27.44 -31.61
CA ILE A 393 1.63 -27.35 -32.05
C ILE A 393 0.87 -28.66 -31.94
N ALA A 394 -0.34 -28.60 -31.40
CA ALA A 394 -1.38 -29.61 -31.50
C ALA A 394 -2.35 -29.22 -32.62
N VAL A 395 -2.77 -30.18 -33.43
CA VAL A 395 -3.67 -29.97 -34.56
C VAL A 395 -4.91 -30.84 -34.37
N ILE A 396 -6.09 -30.25 -34.44
CA ILE A 396 -7.36 -30.98 -34.41
C ILE A 396 -8.01 -30.97 -35.79
N ALA A 397 -8.03 -32.12 -36.45
CA ALA A 397 -8.46 -32.25 -37.84
C ALA A 397 -9.19 -33.59 -38.06
N SER A 398 -10.12 -33.62 -39.02
CA SER A 398 -10.88 -34.84 -39.34
C SER A 398 -9.98 -35.84 -40.07
N SER A 399 -9.84 -37.05 -39.50
CA SER A 399 -9.15 -38.14 -40.17
C SER A 399 -9.90 -38.64 -41.41
N LYS A 400 -11.21 -38.37 -41.50
CA LYS A 400 -12.06 -38.72 -42.64
C LYS A 400 -11.90 -37.74 -43.81
N THR A 401 -11.97 -36.44 -43.55
CA THR A 401 -12.07 -35.41 -44.62
C THR A 401 -10.79 -34.63 -44.88
N GLU A 402 -9.82 -34.60 -43.95
CA GLU A 402 -8.63 -33.74 -44.04
C GLU A 402 -7.30 -34.51 -44.18
N LYS A 403 -7.35 -35.76 -44.65
CA LYS A 403 -6.19 -36.69 -44.78
C LYS A 403 -4.98 -36.05 -45.47
N ARG A 404 -5.19 -35.34 -46.58
CA ARG A 404 -4.12 -34.69 -47.34
C ARG A 404 -3.46 -33.58 -46.52
N GLY A 405 -4.27 -32.77 -45.84
CA GLY A 405 -3.80 -31.70 -44.96
C GLY A 405 -2.94 -32.22 -43.81
N ILE A 406 -3.41 -33.28 -43.15
CA ILE A 406 -2.67 -33.97 -42.08
C ILE A 406 -1.32 -34.47 -42.60
N ALA A 407 -1.30 -35.13 -43.76
CA ALA A 407 -0.06 -35.64 -44.36
C ALA A 407 0.95 -34.53 -44.71
N GLU A 408 0.46 -33.34 -45.08
CA GLU A 408 1.31 -32.19 -45.37
C GLU A 408 1.84 -31.52 -44.10
N LEU A 409 1.03 -31.39 -43.05
CA LEU A 409 1.47 -30.90 -41.74
C LEU A 409 2.53 -31.82 -41.11
N ARG A 410 2.39 -33.13 -41.27
CA ARG A 410 3.43 -34.10 -40.86
C ARG A 410 4.75 -33.86 -41.60
N ARG A 411 4.69 -33.61 -42.91
CA ARG A 411 5.87 -33.24 -43.72
C ARG A 411 6.48 -31.91 -43.31
N MET A 412 5.69 -30.99 -42.77
CA MET A 412 6.16 -29.73 -42.21
C MET A 412 6.81 -29.86 -40.82
N GLY A 413 6.75 -31.04 -40.19
CA GLY A 413 7.40 -31.31 -38.90
C GLY A 413 6.46 -31.45 -37.71
N VAL A 414 5.13 -31.48 -37.91
CA VAL A 414 4.19 -31.76 -36.80
C VAL A 414 4.23 -33.25 -36.44
N PRO A 415 4.55 -33.61 -35.18
CA PRO A 415 4.63 -35.02 -34.78
C PRO A 415 3.28 -35.75 -34.92
N PRO A 416 3.26 -37.04 -35.29
CA PRO A 416 2.01 -37.80 -35.40
C PRO A 416 1.18 -37.81 -34.10
N LYS A 417 1.84 -37.84 -32.93
CA LYS A 417 1.18 -37.82 -31.62
C LYS A 417 0.45 -36.49 -31.32
N ASN A 418 0.77 -35.42 -32.07
CA ASN A 418 0.20 -34.09 -31.87
C ASN A 418 -1.09 -33.85 -32.68
N PHE A 419 -1.58 -34.87 -33.39
CA PHE A 419 -2.86 -34.81 -34.10
C PHE A 419 -3.97 -35.40 -33.24
N LEU A 420 -5.00 -34.60 -33.00
CA LEU A 420 -6.26 -35.03 -32.40
C LEU A 420 -7.28 -35.26 -33.52
N ASP A 421 -7.85 -36.46 -33.59
CA ASP A 421 -8.89 -36.75 -34.58
C ASP A 421 -10.19 -36.06 -34.19
N ARG A 422 -10.59 -35.05 -34.97
CA ARG A 422 -11.85 -34.31 -34.76
C ARG A 422 -13.06 -35.24 -34.71
N ASP A 423 -13.04 -36.32 -35.51
CA ASP A 423 -14.16 -37.25 -35.64
C ASP A 423 -14.38 -38.11 -34.38
N ALA A 424 -13.45 -38.08 -33.43
CA ALA A 424 -13.54 -38.77 -32.14
C ALA A 424 -14.14 -37.90 -31.02
N PHE A 425 -14.47 -36.63 -31.32
CA PHE A 425 -15.05 -35.69 -30.36
C PHE A 425 -16.42 -35.21 -30.82
N GLU A 426 -17.24 -34.84 -29.85
CA GLU A 426 -18.48 -34.08 -30.08
C GLU A 426 -18.23 -32.62 -29.72
N PHE A 427 -18.44 -31.73 -30.71
CA PHE A 427 -18.34 -30.28 -30.54
C PHE A 427 -19.67 -29.61 -30.92
N PRO A 428 -20.66 -29.57 -30.01
CA PRO A 428 -21.84 -28.75 -30.20
C PRO A 428 -21.47 -27.31 -30.55
N GLU A 429 -22.16 -26.70 -31.52
CA GLU A 429 -21.88 -25.32 -31.96
C GLU A 429 -22.36 -24.27 -30.93
N ASP A 430 -23.12 -24.70 -29.93
CA ASP A 430 -23.72 -23.87 -28.90
C ASP A 430 -23.58 -24.50 -27.50
N MET A 431 -23.70 -23.68 -26.47
CA MET A 431 -23.59 -24.10 -25.07
C MET A 431 -24.77 -23.58 -24.24
N PRO A 432 -25.22 -24.31 -23.20
CA PRO A 432 -26.12 -23.77 -22.19
C PRO A 432 -25.43 -22.67 -21.38
N ASP A 433 -26.19 -21.76 -20.78
CA ASP A 433 -25.64 -20.86 -19.76
C ASP A 433 -25.23 -21.65 -18.51
N PRO A 434 -24.11 -21.34 -17.83
CA PRO A 434 -23.73 -22.01 -16.58
C PRO A 434 -24.71 -21.84 -15.44
N LEU A 435 -25.54 -20.80 -15.44
CA LEU A 435 -26.62 -20.65 -14.47
C LEU A 435 -27.98 -20.68 -15.16
N THR A 436 -29.01 -21.02 -14.40
CA THR A 436 -30.42 -20.90 -14.80
C THR A 436 -30.89 -19.46 -14.64
N SER A 437 -32.08 -19.13 -15.15
CA SER A 437 -32.69 -17.80 -15.03
C SER A 437 -33.03 -17.39 -13.58
N ASP A 438 -33.13 -18.35 -12.66
CA ASP A 438 -33.24 -18.14 -11.22
C ASP A 438 -31.87 -18.13 -10.50
N GLY A 439 -30.76 -18.14 -11.25
CA GLY A 439 -29.40 -17.99 -10.73
C GLY A 439 -28.77 -19.25 -10.13
N ARG A 440 -29.36 -20.44 -10.32
CA ARG A 440 -28.83 -21.71 -9.81
C ARG A 440 -27.86 -22.34 -10.81
N PRO A 441 -26.88 -23.17 -10.39
CA PRO A 441 -26.05 -23.93 -11.32
C PRO A 441 -26.90 -24.72 -12.31
N ASN A 442 -26.67 -24.55 -13.61
CA ASN A 442 -27.42 -25.22 -14.66
C ASN A 442 -26.88 -26.63 -14.91
N PRO A 443 -27.64 -27.71 -14.64
CA PRO A 443 -27.19 -29.08 -14.90
C PRO A 443 -26.88 -29.33 -16.38
N GLY A 444 -27.58 -28.63 -17.28
CA GLY A 444 -27.36 -28.72 -18.73
C GLY A 444 -25.97 -28.22 -19.15
N TYR A 445 -25.36 -27.32 -18.39
CA TYR A 445 -24.01 -26.83 -18.69
C TYR A 445 -22.94 -27.92 -18.55
N ALA A 446 -23.10 -28.82 -17.58
CA ALA A 446 -22.18 -29.92 -17.37
C ALA A 446 -22.24 -30.93 -18.51
N SER A 447 -23.45 -31.35 -18.89
CA SER A 447 -23.68 -32.33 -19.95
C SER A 447 -23.47 -31.77 -21.35
N GLY A 448 -23.91 -30.54 -21.61
CA GLY A 448 -23.91 -29.91 -22.94
C GLY A 448 -22.62 -29.16 -23.30
N PHE A 449 -21.71 -28.93 -22.35
CA PHE A 449 -20.45 -28.24 -22.63
C PHE A 449 -19.26 -28.80 -21.85
N THR A 450 -19.32 -28.77 -20.52
CA THR A 450 -18.13 -29.03 -19.67
C THR A 450 -17.53 -30.41 -19.92
N LYS A 451 -18.36 -31.45 -20.07
CA LYS A 451 -17.92 -32.82 -20.39
C LYS A 451 -17.07 -32.85 -21.66
N HIS A 452 -17.52 -32.21 -22.73
CA HIS A 452 -16.85 -32.17 -24.03
C HIS A 452 -15.56 -31.35 -23.95
N ALA A 453 -15.59 -30.20 -23.26
CA ALA A 453 -14.43 -29.35 -23.08
C ALA A 453 -13.31 -30.02 -22.26
N GLN A 454 -13.68 -30.77 -21.21
CA GLN A 454 -12.74 -31.57 -20.42
C GLN A 454 -12.12 -32.72 -21.22
N ALA A 455 -12.86 -33.33 -22.14
CA ALA A 455 -12.32 -34.37 -23.02
C ALA A 455 -11.22 -33.78 -23.93
N LEU A 456 -11.48 -32.61 -24.52
CA LEU A 456 -10.46 -31.90 -25.31
C LEU A 456 -9.24 -31.52 -24.44
N GLY A 457 -9.46 -30.96 -23.25
CA GLY A 457 -8.38 -30.61 -22.32
C GLY A 457 -7.48 -31.80 -21.96
N LYS A 458 -8.07 -32.96 -21.63
CA LYS A 458 -7.32 -34.19 -21.34
C LYS A 458 -6.50 -34.67 -22.53
N ALA A 459 -7.05 -34.57 -23.75
CA ALA A 459 -6.33 -34.94 -24.96
C ALA A 459 -5.12 -34.03 -25.19
N LEU A 460 -5.28 -32.72 -24.97
CA LEU A 460 -4.17 -31.75 -25.04
C LEU A 460 -3.10 -32.01 -23.98
N TRP A 461 -3.48 -32.42 -22.76
CA TRP A 461 -2.50 -32.80 -21.74
C TRP A 461 -1.67 -34.03 -22.12
N GLY A 462 -2.20 -34.92 -22.95
CA GLY A 462 -1.44 -36.02 -23.53
C GLY A 462 -0.37 -35.56 -24.53
N ILE A 463 -0.52 -34.35 -25.09
CA ILE A 463 0.42 -33.75 -26.05
C ILE A 463 1.44 -32.87 -25.32
N PHE A 464 0.96 -31.84 -24.61
CA PHE A 464 1.80 -30.80 -24.01
C PHE A 464 2.31 -31.13 -22.61
N GLY A 465 1.76 -32.18 -21.98
CA GLY A 465 2.07 -32.58 -20.61
C GLY A 465 0.90 -32.39 -19.63
N SER A 466 1.02 -33.03 -18.47
CA SER A 466 -0.03 -33.06 -17.45
C SER A 466 -0.44 -31.66 -17.01
N ARG A 467 -1.74 -31.33 -17.17
CA ARG A 467 -2.32 -30.02 -16.84
C ARG A 467 -1.68 -28.83 -17.56
N VAL A 468 -1.09 -29.07 -18.74
CA VAL A 468 -0.48 -28.03 -19.57
C VAL A 468 -1.47 -27.57 -20.65
N SER A 469 -1.84 -26.29 -20.61
CA SER A 469 -2.70 -25.65 -21.59
C SER A 469 -1.91 -25.01 -22.74
N PRO A 470 -2.50 -24.87 -23.94
CA PRO A 470 -1.91 -24.08 -25.02
C PRO A 470 -1.78 -22.60 -24.62
N ASP A 471 -0.73 -21.95 -25.11
CA ASP A 471 -0.47 -20.52 -24.96
C ASP A 471 -1.26 -19.68 -25.98
N PHE A 472 -1.55 -20.25 -27.15
CA PHE A 472 -2.41 -19.66 -28.17
C PHE A 472 -3.31 -20.71 -28.87
N VAL A 473 -4.43 -20.25 -29.41
CA VAL A 473 -5.34 -21.06 -30.24
C VAL A 473 -5.58 -20.36 -31.58
N VAL A 474 -5.41 -21.06 -32.69
CA VAL A 474 -5.79 -20.60 -34.02
C VAL A 474 -7.19 -21.13 -34.33
N GLU A 475 -8.16 -20.24 -34.29
CA GLU A 475 -9.58 -20.51 -34.47
C GLU A 475 -10.02 -20.16 -35.91
N ARG A 476 -11.22 -20.60 -36.30
CA ARG A 476 -11.74 -20.47 -37.68
C ARG A 476 -13.10 -19.79 -37.73
N THR A 477 -13.40 -19.16 -38.87
CA THR A 477 -14.68 -18.47 -39.13
C THR A 477 -15.78 -19.36 -39.69
N ASP A 478 -15.46 -20.60 -40.04
CA ASP A 478 -16.39 -21.58 -40.63
C ASP A 478 -17.00 -22.54 -39.59
N GLN A 479 -16.67 -22.39 -38.31
CA GLN A 479 -17.19 -23.18 -37.20
C GLN A 479 -17.44 -22.31 -35.96
N SER A 480 -18.20 -22.85 -34.98
CA SER A 480 -18.41 -22.22 -33.67
C SER A 480 -17.83 -23.09 -32.56
N THR A 481 -16.53 -22.95 -32.30
CA THR A 481 -15.80 -23.69 -31.24
C THR A 481 -15.15 -22.78 -30.20
N LEU A 482 -15.47 -21.49 -30.22
CA LEU A 482 -14.82 -20.48 -29.40
C LEU A 482 -14.91 -20.77 -27.89
N HIS A 483 -16.05 -21.28 -27.41
CA HIS A 483 -16.25 -21.72 -26.03
C HIS A 483 -15.28 -22.84 -25.61
N PHE A 484 -14.94 -23.77 -26.52
CA PHE A 484 -13.91 -24.78 -26.26
C PHE A 484 -12.51 -24.17 -26.24
N SER A 485 -12.21 -23.34 -27.23
CA SER A 485 -10.92 -22.65 -27.34
C SER A 485 -10.64 -21.78 -26.12
N SER A 486 -11.62 -21.02 -25.65
CA SER A 486 -11.51 -20.23 -24.42
C SER A 486 -11.38 -21.09 -23.17
N PHE A 487 -11.98 -22.29 -23.14
CA PHE A 487 -11.85 -23.19 -21.99
C PHE A 487 -10.45 -23.78 -21.85
N VAL A 488 -9.86 -24.27 -22.95
CA VAL A 488 -8.58 -25.00 -22.90
C VAL A 488 -7.36 -24.08 -22.88
N LEU A 489 -7.48 -22.88 -23.44
CA LEU A 489 -6.41 -21.88 -23.46
C LEU A 489 -5.92 -21.56 -22.04
N ARG A 490 -4.63 -21.31 -21.86
CA ARG A 490 -4.10 -20.95 -20.53
C ARG A 490 -4.71 -19.65 -19.99
N ASP A 491 -4.63 -19.51 -18.68
CA ASP A 491 -5.06 -18.31 -17.97
C ASP A 491 -3.95 -17.25 -17.93
N PHE A 492 -4.33 -16.06 -17.49
CA PHE A 492 -3.39 -14.96 -17.27
C PHE A 492 -2.39 -15.27 -16.15
N ASP A 493 -1.13 -14.93 -16.40
CA ASP A 493 -0.04 -14.98 -15.43
C ASP A 493 0.78 -13.69 -15.55
N GLU A 494 0.77 -12.87 -14.50
CA GLU A 494 1.51 -11.60 -14.47
C GLU A 494 3.03 -11.80 -14.55
N GLY A 495 3.54 -12.94 -14.09
CA GLY A 495 4.98 -13.24 -14.11
C GLY A 495 5.50 -13.72 -15.48
N ASP A 496 4.61 -14.03 -16.42
CA ASP A 496 4.99 -14.53 -17.74
C ASP A 496 5.18 -13.37 -18.75
N ALA A 497 6.24 -13.43 -19.56
CA ALA A 497 6.55 -12.44 -20.60
C ALA A 497 5.46 -12.31 -21.68
N MET A 498 4.66 -13.36 -21.87
CA MET A 498 3.40 -13.33 -22.60
C MET A 498 2.32 -13.54 -21.53
N PRO A 499 1.71 -12.52 -20.94
CA PRO A 499 0.94 -12.74 -19.72
C PRO A 499 -0.45 -13.31 -19.99
N SER A 500 -1.07 -13.02 -21.14
CA SER A 500 -2.39 -13.55 -21.53
C SER A 500 -2.30 -14.73 -22.50
N GLY A 501 -3.28 -15.64 -22.45
CA GLY A 501 -3.57 -16.56 -23.56
C GLY A 501 -4.29 -15.85 -24.71
N TYR A 502 -3.97 -16.21 -25.95
CA TYR A 502 -4.52 -15.58 -27.16
C TYR A 502 -5.28 -16.57 -28.06
N ILE A 503 -6.50 -16.21 -28.45
CA ILE A 503 -7.24 -16.85 -29.52
C ILE A 503 -7.14 -15.94 -30.74
N VAL A 504 -6.62 -16.45 -31.85
CA VAL A 504 -6.49 -15.70 -33.09
C VAL A 504 -7.35 -16.30 -34.18
N VAL A 505 -8.08 -15.43 -34.88
CA VAL A 505 -8.93 -15.78 -36.02
C VAL A 505 -8.51 -14.87 -37.17
N ARG A 506 -8.11 -15.43 -38.30
CA ARG A 506 -7.89 -14.63 -39.49
C ARG A 506 -9.21 -14.46 -40.24
N GLY A 507 -9.62 -13.21 -40.47
CA GLY A 507 -10.89 -12.87 -41.10
C GLY A 507 -10.85 -11.54 -41.85
N GLY A 508 -12.00 -10.88 -41.96
CA GLY A 508 -12.19 -9.68 -42.79
C GLY A 508 -11.98 -8.34 -42.09
N THR A 509 -11.68 -8.34 -40.78
CA THR A 509 -11.58 -7.15 -39.91
C THR A 509 -10.46 -7.30 -38.90
N ASP A 510 -10.09 -6.21 -38.25
CA ASP A 510 -9.10 -6.15 -37.17
C ASP A 510 -9.81 -5.92 -35.81
N LEU A 511 -10.86 -6.72 -35.56
CA LEU A 511 -11.72 -6.65 -34.37
C LEU A 511 -11.07 -7.35 -33.16
N SER A 512 -11.25 -6.80 -31.96
CA SER A 512 -10.74 -7.39 -30.72
C SER A 512 -11.80 -7.53 -29.63
N ILE A 513 -11.84 -8.69 -28.98
CA ILE A 513 -12.63 -8.95 -27.76
C ILE A 513 -11.64 -9.31 -26.65
N LEU A 514 -11.59 -8.50 -25.60
CA LEU A 514 -10.48 -8.44 -24.66
C LEU A 514 -10.99 -8.66 -23.23
N GLY A 515 -10.65 -9.81 -22.65
CA GLY A 515 -10.90 -10.04 -21.23
C GLY A 515 -10.01 -9.14 -20.38
N SER A 516 -10.61 -8.42 -19.44
CA SER A 516 -9.93 -7.60 -18.44
C SER A 516 -10.37 -8.01 -17.04
N HIS A 517 -9.48 -7.88 -16.06
CA HIS A 517 -9.80 -8.15 -14.67
C HIS A 517 -8.84 -7.39 -13.75
N MET A 518 -9.38 -6.67 -12.76
CA MET A 518 -8.62 -5.91 -11.77
C MET A 518 -7.53 -5.04 -12.42
N TYR A 519 -6.39 -4.91 -11.75
CA TYR A 519 -5.23 -4.10 -12.10
C TYR A 519 -4.03 -4.63 -11.30
N ASN A 520 -2.83 -4.16 -11.63
CA ASN A 520 -1.62 -4.46 -10.85
C ASN A 520 -1.10 -3.26 -10.06
N SER A 521 -0.07 -3.47 -9.25
CA SER A 521 0.44 -2.46 -8.32
C SER A 521 0.93 -1.19 -9.02
N SER A 522 1.51 -1.29 -10.23
CA SER A 522 1.94 -0.09 -10.97
C SER A 522 0.77 0.70 -11.52
N GLN A 523 -0.30 0.03 -11.95
CA GLN A 523 -1.57 0.65 -12.35
C GLN A 523 -2.26 1.32 -11.16
N ALA A 524 -2.25 0.70 -9.98
CA ALA A 524 -2.77 1.29 -8.75
C ALA A 524 -2.04 2.61 -8.41
N ALA A 525 -0.70 2.58 -8.47
CA ALA A 525 0.13 3.76 -8.24
C ALA A 525 -0.17 4.88 -9.25
N GLU A 526 -0.40 4.53 -10.51
CA GLU A 526 -0.73 5.48 -11.56
C GLU A 526 -2.11 6.13 -11.36
N VAL A 527 -3.11 5.36 -10.89
CA VAL A 527 -4.41 5.92 -10.48
C VAL A 527 -4.22 6.93 -9.34
N VAL A 528 -3.43 6.61 -8.31
CA VAL A 528 -3.14 7.55 -7.22
C VAL A 528 -2.42 8.80 -7.74
N ARG A 529 -1.48 8.64 -8.67
CA ARG A 529 -0.77 9.76 -9.31
C ARG A 529 -1.72 10.68 -10.07
N LEU A 530 -2.63 10.12 -10.86
CA LEU A 530 -3.63 10.87 -11.61
C LEU A 530 -4.62 11.60 -10.67
N LEU A 531 -5.02 10.97 -9.57
CA LEU A 531 -5.83 11.62 -8.53
C LEU A 531 -5.09 12.79 -7.90
N ALA A 532 -3.84 12.59 -7.48
CA ALA A 532 -3.03 13.64 -6.87
C ALA A 532 -2.75 14.81 -7.83
N GLY A 533 -2.71 14.54 -9.14
CA GLY A 533 -2.58 15.55 -10.18
C GLY A 533 -3.89 16.20 -10.65
N GLY A 534 -5.04 15.81 -10.08
CA GLY A 534 -6.36 16.33 -10.46
C GLY A 534 -6.88 15.82 -11.81
N GLY A 535 -6.25 14.81 -12.41
CA GLY A 535 -6.70 14.18 -13.67
C GLY A 535 -7.89 13.22 -13.48
N LEU A 536 -8.17 12.86 -12.23
CA LEU A 536 -9.32 12.04 -11.82
C LEU A 536 -9.99 12.68 -10.62
N SER A 537 -11.31 12.51 -10.51
CA SER A 537 -12.11 13.10 -9.43
C SER A 537 -13.19 12.16 -8.91
N MET A 538 -13.52 12.34 -7.63
CA MET A 538 -14.68 11.80 -6.95
C MET A 538 -15.11 12.85 -5.95
N GLU A 539 -16.22 13.54 -6.23
CA GLU A 539 -16.75 14.56 -5.32
C GLU A 539 -17.66 13.94 -4.28
N GLN A 540 -17.87 14.62 -3.16
CA GLN A 540 -18.74 14.11 -2.12
C GLN A 540 -20.19 13.95 -2.61
N ASP A 541 -20.64 14.83 -3.52
CA ASP A 541 -21.96 14.74 -4.16
C ASP A 541 -22.11 13.54 -5.10
N ASP A 542 -21.00 12.92 -5.49
CA ASP A 542 -20.99 11.68 -6.28
C ASP A 542 -21.20 10.42 -5.39
N LEU A 543 -21.27 10.59 -4.06
CA LEU A 543 -21.33 9.50 -3.08
C LEU A 543 -22.71 9.34 -2.44
N GLU A 544 -23.20 8.12 -2.41
CA GLU A 544 -24.31 7.69 -1.57
C GLU A 544 -23.74 7.14 -0.25
N MET A 545 -23.77 7.98 0.80
CA MET A 545 -23.11 7.70 2.07
C MET A 545 -24.01 6.95 3.06
N THR A 546 -23.40 6.09 3.87
CA THR A 546 -24.06 5.40 4.99
C THR A 546 -23.06 5.07 6.11
N GLY A 547 -23.52 4.46 7.20
CA GLY A 547 -22.65 3.83 8.21
C GLY A 547 -22.35 2.37 7.85
N LEU A 548 -21.43 1.71 8.58
CA LEU A 548 -21.12 0.30 8.38
C LEU A 548 -22.38 -0.58 8.39
N ASP A 549 -23.32 -0.30 9.30
CA ASP A 549 -24.61 -0.98 9.47
C ASP A 549 -25.55 -0.85 8.25
N GLY A 550 -25.37 0.17 7.42
CA GLY A 550 -26.17 0.40 6.21
C GLY A 550 -25.65 -0.30 4.95
N ILE A 551 -24.49 -0.98 5.02
CA ILE A 551 -23.92 -1.74 3.89
C ILE A 551 -24.93 -2.75 3.30
N PRO A 552 -25.68 -3.56 4.08
CA PRO A 552 -26.65 -4.50 3.52
C PRO A 552 -27.68 -3.85 2.58
N GLY A 553 -28.27 -2.73 3.00
CA GLY A 553 -29.25 -2.01 2.19
C GLY A 553 -28.64 -1.32 0.97
N LEU A 554 -27.43 -0.78 1.11
CA LEU A 554 -26.70 -0.15 0.01
C LEU A 554 -26.31 -1.18 -1.06
N GLN A 555 -25.84 -2.36 -0.66
CA GLN A 555 -25.52 -3.48 -1.54
C GLN A 555 -26.76 -4.04 -2.25
N GLN A 556 -27.90 -4.10 -1.56
CA GLN A 556 -29.18 -4.48 -2.16
C GLN A 556 -29.59 -3.49 -3.26
N ARG A 557 -29.49 -2.17 -3.04
CA ARG A 557 -29.75 -1.16 -4.08
C ARG A 557 -28.79 -1.26 -5.26
N MET A 558 -27.53 -1.60 -5.02
CA MET A 558 -26.58 -1.88 -6.09
C MET A 558 -27.02 -3.10 -6.92
N LEU A 559 -27.43 -4.18 -6.26
CA LEU A 559 -27.94 -5.39 -6.92
C LEU A 559 -29.20 -5.11 -7.76
N ASP A 560 -30.10 -4.28 -7.24
CA ASP A 560 -31.36 -3.91 -7.91
C ASP A 560 -31.19 -2.83 -9.00
N GLY A 561 -29.98 -2.26 -9.13
CA GLY A 561 -29.70 -1.17 -10.07
C GLY A 561 -30.40 0.15 -9.75
N SER A 562 -30.84 0.33 -8.49
CA SER A 562 -31.64 1.48 -8.02
C SER A 562 -30.83 2.61 -7.38
N MET A 563 -29.50 2.47 -7.32
CA MET A 563 -28.57 3.51 -6.87
C MET A 563 -28.82 4.85 -7.57
N THR A 564 -28.80 5.95 -6.81
CA THR A 564 -29.06 7.29 -7.37
C THR A 564 -27.77 8.04 -7.71
N LYS A 565 -26.70 7.78 -6.95
CA LYS A 565 -25.38 8.39 -7.13
C LYS A 565 -24.41 7.46 -7.89
N PRO A 566 -23.30 8.00 -8.43
CA PRO A 566 -22.25 7.21 -9.06
C PRO A 566 -21.68 6.08 -8.19
N LYS A 567 -21.46 6.30 -6.90
CA LYS A 567 -20.79 5.32 -6.03
C LYS A 567 -21.36 5.35 -4.60
N GLY A 568 -21.40 4.20 -3.94
CA GLY A 568 -21.72 4.11 -2.50
C GLY A 568 -20.46 4.13 -1.64
N VAL A 569 -20.60 4.54 -0.38
CA VAL A 569 -19.52 4.49 0.62
C VAL A 569 -20.11 4.36 2.03
N ALA A 570 -19.41 3.63 2.91
CA ALA A 570 -19.78 3.51 4.31
C ALA A 570 -18.68 4.08 5.21
N LEU A 571 -19.06 4.96 6.14
CA LEU A 571 -18.19 5.37 7.23
C LEU A 571 -18.09 4.24 8.25
N VAL A 572 -16.89 4.01 8.76
CA VAL A 572 -16.59 2.94 9.73
C VAL A 572 -16.14 3.55 11.05
N GLN A 573 -14.94 4.15 11.08
CA GLN A 573 -14.42 4.87 12.24
C GLN A 573 -14.30 6.38 12.02
N ALA A 574 -14.50 6.87 10.80
CA ALA A 574 -14.75 8.30 10.59
C ALA A 574 -16.01 8.70 11.37
N ASP A 575 -15.88 9.75 12.18
CA ASP A 575 -16.94 10.23 13.09
C ASP A 575 -18.06 10.95 12.34
N ARG A 576 -17.74 11.58 11.22
CA ARG A 576 -18.69 12.30 10.35
C ARG A 576 -18.14 12.44 8.93
N PRO A 577 -19.01 12.64 7.92
CA PRO A 577 -18.59 13.05 6.60
C PRO A 577 -17.89 14.42 6.60
N GLY A 578 -17.06 14.69 5.60
CA GLY A 578 -16.46 16.01 5.41
C GLY A 578 -15.17 16.24 6.20
N ARG A 579 -14.79 15.35 7.13
CA ARG A 579 -13.53 15.46 7.86
C ARG A 579 -12.36 15.13 6.93
N THR A 580 -11.32 15.96 6.91
CA THR A 580 -10.18 15.73 6.02
C THR A 580 -9.30 14.59 6.54
N ILE A 581 -8.55 13.95 5.64
CA ILE A 581 -7.58 12.91 5.99
C ILE A 581 -6.50 13.50 6.91
N ALA A 582 -6.04 14.73 6.65
CA ALA A 582 -5.11 15.43 7.52
C ALA A 582 -5.67 15.58 8.95
N ASP A 583 -6.94 15.97 9.10
CA ASP A 583 -7.59 16.07 10.42
C ASP A 583 -7.65 14.71 11.13
N CYS A 584 -7.88 13.62 10.39
CA CYS A 584 -7.91 12.27 10.95
C CYS A 584 -6.52 11.84 11.45
N GLU A 585 -5.46 12.10 10.66
CA GLU A 585 -4.07 11.84 11.07
C GLU A 585 -3.67 12.71 12.29
N ASP A 586 -4.06 13.99 12.27
CA ASP A 586 -3.80 14.91 13.38
C ASP A 586 -4.54 14.48 14.65
N ARG A 587 -5.80 14.04 14.53
CA ARG A 587 -6.57 13.50 15.65
C ARG A 587 -5.94 12.21 16.19
N TYR A 588 -5.42 11.37 15.30
CA TYR A 588 -4.75 10.14 15.74
C TYR A 588 -3.58 10.44 16.68
N LEU A 589 -2.77 11.45 16.35
CA LEU A 589 -1.60 11.85 17.14
C LEU A 589 -1.94 12.58 18.46
N GLY A 590 -3.21 12.85 18.73
CA GLY A 590 -3.68 13.56 19.92
C GLY A 590 -3.83 15.07 19.74
N ASP A 591 -4.34 15.73 20.78
CA ASP A 591 -4.70 17.15 20.77
C ASP A 591 -3.45 18.04 20.65
N ALA A 592 -3.39 18.86 19.60
CA ALA A 592 -2.31 19.82 19.44
C ALA A 592 -2.49 21.00 20.42
N LEU A 593 -1.57 21.13 21.39
CA LEU A 593 -1.51 22.30 22.26
C LEU A 593 -0.73 23.43 21.60
N ARG A 594 0.43 23.09 21.01
CA ARG A 594 1.30 24.04 20.33
C ARG A 594 1.89 23.36 19.08
N ALA A 595 1.51 23.80 17.89
CA ALA A 595 2.14 23.33 16.65
C ALA A 595 3.53 23.99 16.48
N PRO A 596 4.56 23.34 15.94
CA PRO A 596 5.83 24.02 15.66
C PRO A 596 5.62 25.10 14.57
N ASP A 597 6.33 26.21 14.68
CA ASP A 597 6.39 27.27 13.67
C ASP A 597 7.78 27.94 13.68
N PRO A 598 8.72 27.45 12.86
CA PRO A 598 10.06 28.02 12.75
C PRO A 598 10.07 29.52 12.39
N ARG A 599 9.04 30.06 11.73
CA ARG A 599 8.96 31.49 11.37
C ARG A 599 8.68 32.37 12.58
N GLN A 600 8.11 31.79 13.64
CA GLN A 600 7.85 32.44 14.92
C GLN A 600 8.81 31.97 16.01
N ASN A 601 9.97 31.39 15.64
CA ASN A 601 10.95 30.81 16.55
C ASN A 601 10.37 29.73 17.49
N ARG A 602 9.35 29.01 17.05
CA ARG A 602 8.73 27.91 17.81
C ARG A 602 9.18 26.57 17.24
N PHE A 603 10.13 25.94 17.91
CA PHE A 603 10.80 24.73 17.44
C PHE A 603 10.37 23.47 18.20
N LEU A 604 9.58 23.62 19.27
CA LEU A 604 9.04 22.49 20.02
C LEU A 604 7.53 22.36 19.77
N GLY A 605 7.13 21.30 19.08
CA GLY A 605 5.73 20.90 18.94
C GLY A 605 5.25 20.15 20.18
N ILE A 606 4.03 20.43 20.63
CA ILE A 606 3.42 19.82 21.81
C ILE A 606 2.05 19.25 21.46
N ARG A 607 1.89 17.94 21.63
CA ARG A 607 0.61 17.23 21.54
C ARG A 607 0.28 16.51 22.83
N LEU A 608 -1.01 16.34 23.11
CA LEU A 608 -1.51 15.49 24.20
C LEU A 608 -2.22 14.27 23.64
N ALA A 609 -1.65 13.09 23.89
CA ALA A 609 -2.34 11.82 23.73
C ALA A 609 -2.89 11.40 25.10
N GLY A 610 -4.17 11.70 25.35
CA GLY A 610 -4.75 11.66 26.70
C GLY A 610 -4.02 12.63 27.65
N GLU A 611 -3.41 12.10 28.71
CA GLU A 611 -2.61 12.88 29.67
C GLU A 611 -1.09 12.74 29.43
N THR A 612 -0.67 12.24 28.26
CA THR A 612 0.75 12.11 27.88
C THR A 612 1.14 13.21 26.92
N ALA A 613 2.12 14.03 27.31
CA ALA A 613 2.68 15.07 26.45
C ALA A 613 3.70 14.48 25.48
N VAL A 614 3.45 14.58 24.17
CA VAL A 614 4.39 14.24 23.11
C VAL A 614 5.06 15.52 22.63
N LEU A 615 6.33 15.68 23.00
CA LEU A 615 7.18 16.80 22.65
C LEU A 615 8.01 16.43 21.42
N SER A 616 7.80 17.16 20.32
CA SER A 616 8.48 16.91 19.04
C SER A 616 9.42 18.07 18.69
N PHE A 617 10.72 17.80 18.59
CA PHE A 617 11.69 18.78 18.10
C PHE A 617 11.53 18.97 16.59
N HIS A 618 11.41 20.24 16.16
CA HIS A 618 11.10 20.62 14.79
C HIS A 618 11.98 21.76 14.29
N ARG A 619 13.20 21.40 13.93
CA ARG A 619 14.16 22.23 13.21
C ARG A 619 14.90 21.37 12.17
N PRO A 620 14.18 20.77 11.21
CA PRO A 620 14.70 19.71 10.35
C PRO A 620 15.90 20.14 9.50
N ASP A 621 15.95 21.41 9.07
CA ASP A 621 17.08 21.95 8.29
C ASP A 621 18.40 21.97 9.07
N ALA A 622 18.33 22.00 10.40
CA ALA A 622 19.46 21.90 11.31
C ALA A 622 19.50 20.55 12.04
N LEU A 623 18.82 19.52 11.51
CA LEU A 623 18.71 18.19 12.12
C LEU A 623 18.30 18.23 13.61
N ASN A 624 17.39 19.14 13.94
CA ASN A 624 16.88 19.37 15.29
C ASN A 624 17.96 19.76 16.33
N ALA A 625 19.04 20.44 15.90
CA ALA A 625 20.09 20.93 16.80
C ALA A 625 19.53 21.81 17.94
N LEU A 626 20.06 21.62 19.14
CA LEU A 626 19.69 22.31 20.38
C LEU A 626 20.32 23.70 20.42
N SER A 627 19.59 24.69 19.94
CA SER A 627 19.90 26.10 20.19
C SER A 627 19.37 26.55 21.55
N GLU A 628 19.79 27.73 22.00
CA GLU A 628 19.26 28.39 23.19
C GLU A 628 17.73 28.51 23.16
N GLU A 629 17.13 28.84 22.01
CA GLU A 629 15.67 28.93 21.88
C GLU A 629 14.97 27.59 22.07
N VAL A 630 15.54 26.50 21.52
CA VAL A 630 14.98 25.15 21.67
C VAL A 630 15.01 24.73 23.14
N LEU A 631 16.14 24.94 23.81
CA LEU A 631 16.34 24.57 25.21
C LEU A 631 15.51 25.44 26.16
N SER A 632 15.34 26.73 25.85
CA SER A 632 14.43 27.60 26.60
C SER A 632 12.98 27.13 26.51
N GLN A 633 12.52 26.75 25.30
CA GLN A 633 11.17 26.20 25.12
C GLN A 633 10.96 24.90 25.89
N LEU A 634 11.97 24.01 25.89
CA LEU A 634 11.94 22.78 26.67
C LEU A 634 11.92 23.08 28.18
N ALA A 635 12.75 24.01 28.65
CA ALA A 635 12.80 24.42 30.05
C ALA A 635 11.46 24.98 30.55
N ASP A 636 10.77 25.78 29.73
CA ASP A 636 9.45 26.32 30.09
C ASP A 636 8.39 25.22 30.23
N VAL A 637 8.44 24.19 29.37
CA VAL A 637 7.56 23.03 29.48
C VAL A 637 7.86 22.23 30.75
N ILE A 638 9.14 21.95 31.02
CA ILE A 638 9.58 21.23 32.23
C ILE A 638 9.12 21.99 33.49
N ARG A 639 9.30 23.31 33.52
CA ARG A 639 8.88 24.16 34.63
C ARG A 639 7.37 24.07 34.87
N GLY A 640 6.56 24.19 33.83
CA GLY A 640 5.10 24.05 33.95
C GLY A 640 4.66 22.69 34.50
N ILE A 641 5.25 21.60 34.00
CA ILE A 641 4.96 20.25 34.53
C ILE A 641 5.37 20.14 36.01
N ARG A 642 6.54 20.65 36.38
CA ARG A 642 7.05 20.57 37.76
C ARG A 642 6.20 21.39 38.74
N GLU A 643 5.84 22.61 38.37
CA GLU A 643 5.18 23.56 39.27
C GLU A 643 3.67 23.30 39.39
N SER A 644 3.01 22.97 38.27
CA SER A 644 1.55 22.84 38.23
C SER A 644 1.04 21.50 37.70
N GLY A 645 1.91 20.56 37.31
CA GLY A 645 1.49 19.28 36.73
C GLY A 645 0.80 19.44 35.37
N THR A 646 0.97 20.58 34.70
CA THR A 646 0.21 20.94 33.50
C THR A 646 1.06 21.60 32.41
N ILE A 647 0.59 21.52 31.17
CA ILE A 647 1.02 22.36 30.05
C ILE A 647 -0.24 23.06 29.51
N ASP A 648 -0.22 24.39 29.40
CA ASP A 648 -1.38 25.18 28.96
C ASP A 648 -2.68 24.85 29.71
N GLY A 649 -2.56 24.60 31.02
CA GLY A 649 -3.68 24.25 31.90
C GLY A 649 -4.22 22.82 31.74
N LYS A 650 -3.57 21.98 30.93
CA LYS A 650 -3.93 20.57 30.75
C LYS A 650 -3.02 19.66 31.57
N THR A 651 -3.60 18.72 32.31
CA THR A 651 -2.87 17.75 33.14
C THR A 651 -1.92 16.89 32.31
N VAL A 652 -0.70 16.72 32.82
CA VAL A 652 0.33 15.87 32.23
C VAL A 652 0.78 14.84 33.26
N ARG A 653 0.67 13.55 32.91
CA ARG A 653 1.16 12.44 33.74
C ARG A 653 2.38 11.73 33.16
N ALA A 654 2.79 12.05 31.94
CA ALA A 654 3.97 11.48 31.29
C ALA A 654 4.43 12.37 30.14
N VAL A 655 5.71 12.24 29.79
CA VAL A 655 6.33 12.96 28.67
C VAL A 655 6.98 11.96 27.71
N ILE A 656 6.76 12.14 26.41
CA ILE A 656 7.49 11.48 25.33
C ILE A 656 8.27 12.54 24.57
N LEU A 657 9.57 12.37 24.43
CA LEU A 657 10.45 13.17 23.59
C LEU A 657 10.63 12.45 22.26
N THR A 658 10.52 13.18 21.15
CA THR A 658 10.84 12.67 19.81
C THR A 658 11.30 13.80 18.89
N GLY A 659 11.90 13.47 17.75
CA GLY A 659 12.29 14.44 16.73
C GLY A 659 11.46 14.27 15.47
N SER A 660 11.24 15.37 14.76
CA SER A 660 10.63 15.32 13.42
C SER A 660 11.71 15.16 12.34
N GLY A 661 11.35 14.52 11.23
CA GLY A 661 12.26 14.33 10.11
C GLY A 661 13.27 13.19 10.34
N ARG A 662 14.54 13.41 9.98
CA ARG A 662 15.59 12.37 9.94
C ARG A 662 16.39 12.23 11.25
N SER A 663 16.04 12.99 12.28
CA SER A 663 16.85 13.06 13.50
C SER A 663 15.96 13.19 14.72
N PHE A 664 16.35 12.53 15.80
CA PHE A 664 15.86 12.89 17.12
C PHE A 664 16.36 14.30 17.46
N VAL A 665 17.67 14.43 17.65
CA VAL A 665 18.42 15.67 17.89
C VAL A 665 19.89 15.41 17.50
N ALA A 666 20.45 16.17 16.55
CA ALA A 666 21.82 15.94 16.08
C ALA A 666 22.95 16.56 16.93
N GLY A 667 22.61 17.26 18.02
CA GLY A 667 23.58 17.84 18.96
C GLY A 667 23.28 19.27 19.33
N ALA A 668 24.25 19.93 19.98
CA ALA A 668 24.21 21.35 20.27
C ALA A 668 24.36 22.20 19.00
N ASP A 669 23.79 23.40 18.97
CA ASP A 669 24.10 24.37 17.92
C ASP A 669 25.50 24.99 18.16
N VAL A 670 26.53 24.35 17.60
CA VAL A 670 27.94 24.67 17.89
C VAL A 670 28.35 26.10 17.50
N LYS A 671 27.54 26.81 16.71
CA LYS A 671 27.75 28.22 16.38
C LYS A 671 27.69 29.10 17.62
N GLU A 672 27.00 28.68 18.67
CA GLU A 672 26.84 29.41 19.92
C GLU A 672 28.14 29.52 20.73
N PHE A 673 29.17 28.74 20.40
CA PHE A 673 30.45 28.68 21.11
C PHE A 673 31.57 29.50 20.46
N LEU A 674 31.40 29.91 19.20
CA LEU A 674 32.43 30.61 18.44
C LEU A 674 32.70 31.99 19.04
N GLY A 675 33.97 32.26 19.34
CA GLY A 675 34.44 33.56 19.85
C GLY A 675 34.09 33.85 21.32
N LYS A 676 33.53 32.90 22.06
CA LYS A 676 33.22 33.03 23.49
C LYS A 676 34.38 32.59 24.38
N SER A 677 34.46 33.14 25.59
CA SER A 677 35.43 32.71 26.61
C SER A 677 35.07 31.34 27.19
N SER A 678 36.04 30.69 27.86
CA SER A 678 35.80 29.43 28.58
C SER A 678 34.67 29.57 29.60
N GLU A 679 34.63 30.67 30.35
CA GLU A 679 33.60 30.92 31.38
C GLU A 679 32.22 31.19 30.77
N GLU A 680 32.14 31.83 29.61
CA GLU A 680 30.87 32.02 28.89
C GLU A 680 30.30 30.70 28.38
N ILE A 681 31.15 29.85 27.80
CA ILE A 681 30.75 28.52 27.32
C ILE A 681 30.38 27.61 28.49
N ALA A 682 31.16 27.61 29.57
CA ALA A 682 30.87 26.82 30.76
C ALA A 682 29.54 27.24 31.41
N ARG A 683 29.22 28.54 31.47
CA ARG A 683 27.91 29.01 31.96
C ARG A 683 26.75 28.54 31.09
N LEU A 684 26.92 28.55 29.77
CA LEU A 684 25.91 28.04 28.84
C LEU A 684 25.72 26.52 29.01
N ALA A 685 26.81 25.76 29.10
CA ALA A 685 26.75 24.32 29.35
C ALA A 685 26.09 24.00 30.70
N ALA A 686 26.44 24.73 31.78
CA ALA A 686 25.82 24.56 33.09
C ALA A 686 24.31 24.84 33.06
N LYS A 687 23.87 25.87 32.33
CA LYS A 687 22.43 26.16 32.11
C LYS A 687 21.74 24.97 31.42
N ASN A 688 22.35 24.43 30.36
CA ASN A 688 21.77 23.33 29.57
C ASN A 688 21.75 22.00 30.34
N ILE A 689 22.81 21.70 31.11
CA ILE A 689 22.83 20.60 32.09
C ILE A 689 21.71 20.76 33.12
N GLY A 690 21.44 22.00 33.56
CA GLY A 690 20.33 22.33 34.44
C GLY A 690 19.00 21.86 33.87
N VAL A 691 18.69 22.23 32.62
CA VAL A 691 17.46 21.81 31.92
C VAL A 691 17.35 20.28 31.87
N PHE A 692 18.45 19.58 31.55
CA PHE A 692 18.45 18.11 31.46
C PHE A 692 18.27 17.44 32.83
N THR A 693 18.89 18.00 33.87
CA THR A 693 18.72 17.55 35.25
C THR A 693 17.29 17.79 35.75
N GLU A 694 16.67 18.91 35.38
CA GLU A 694 15.26 19.17 35.71
C GLU A 694 14.32 18.19 35.00
N LEU A 695 14.59 17.87 33.73
CA LEU A 695 13.86 16.86 32.96
C LEU A 695 13.94 15.47 33.62
N GLU A 696 15.15 15.04 34.00
CA GLU A 696 15.43 13.76 34.65
C GLU A 696 14.69 13.62 36.01
N ASN A 697 14.57 14.73 36.73
CA ASN A 697 13.93 14.82 38.04
C ASN A 697 12.42 15.14 38.00
N LEU A 698 11.80 15.18 36.82
CA LEU A 698 10.35 15.39 36.72
C LEU A 698 9.58 14.32 37.53
N PRO A 699 8.48 14.68 38.22
CA PRO A 699 7.69 13.71 38.99
C PRO A 699 6.95 12.70 38.11
N VAL A 700 6.91 12.93 36.79
CA VAL A 700 6.29 12.08 35.77
C VAL A 700 7.34 11.29 34.98
N PRO A 701 7.03 10.11 34.44
CA PRO A 701 7.93 9.38 33.55
C PRO A 701 8.21 10.17 32.26
N VAL A 702 9.48 10.18 31.86
CA VAL A 702 9.95 10.74 30.59
C VAL A 702 10.51 9.61 29.73
N ILE A 703 9.98 9.44 28.52
CA ILE A 703 10.43 8.46 27.54
C ILE A 703 11.04 9.19 26.34
N ALA A 704 12.20 8.75 25.85
CA ALA A 704 12.75 9.21 24.58
C ALA A 704 12.48 8.17 23.48
N VAL A 705 11.82 8.58 22.40
CA VAL A 705 11.69 7.81 21.16
C VAL A 705 12.73 8.34 20.18
N VAL A 706 13.84 7.62 20.10
CA VAL A 706 15.00 7.96 19.27
C VAL A 706 14.86 7.27 17.92
N ASP A 707 14.33 8.02 16.96
CA ASP A 707 14.19 7.61 15.56
C ASP A 707 15.04 8.54 14.68
N GLY A 708 16.24 8.08 14.29
CA GLY A 708 17.25 8.90 13.61
C GLY A 708 18.46 9.27 14.48
N PHE A 709 19.20 10.30 14.08
CA PHE A 709 20.39 10.76 14.81
C PHE A 709 20.06 11.30 16.21
N ALA A 710 20.72 10.77 17.24
CA ALA A 710 20.83 11.31 18.59
C ALA A 710 22.32 11.44 18.92
N LEU A 711 22.92 12.58 18.56
CA LEU A 711 24.36 12.78 18.61
C LEU A 711 24.69 13.91 19.58
N GLY A 712 25.79 13.78 20.31
CA GLY A 712 26.27 14.79 21.24
C GLY A 712 25.20 15.18 22.27
N GLY A 713 24.92 16.48 22.37
CA GLY A 713 23.78 17.05 23.11
C GLY A 713 22.43 16.34 22.91
N GLY A 714 22.17 15.76 21.74
CA GLY A 714 20.97 14.96 21.50
C GLY A 714 20.96 13.60 22.18
N ASN A 715 22.11 12.93 22.23
CA ASN A 715 22.28 11.71 23.02
C ASN A 715 22.22 12.03 24.52
N GLU A 716 22.81 13.15 24.95
CA GLU A 716 22.78 13.62 26.34
C GLU A 716 21.35 13.93 26.81
N LEU A 717 20.52 14.52 25.94
CA LEU A 717 19.09 14.69 26.17
C LEU A 717 18.37 13.33 26.27
N ALA A 718 18.63 12.39 25.34
CA ALA A 718 18.01 11.07 25.37
C ALA A 718 18.37 10.27 26.64
N MET A 719 19.61 10.38 27.12
CA MET A 719 20.07 9.75 28.36
C MET A 719 19.44 10.36 29.62
N SER A 720 18.91 11.58 29.52
CA SER A 720 18.20 12.27 30.61
C SER A 720 16.74 11.82 30.73
N ALA A 721 16.21 11.08 29.75
CA ALA A 721 14.94 10.36 29.88
C ALA A 721 15.11 9.12 30.79
N ARG A 722 14.01 8.62 31.37
CA ARG A 722 14.04 7.41 32.19
C ARG A 722 14.01 6.13 31.37
N TYR A 723 13.46 6.19 30.17
CA TYR A 723 13.32 5.06 29.25
C TYR A 723 13.59 5.51 27.82
N ARG A 724 14.33 4.73 27.05
CA ARG A 724 14.68 5.01 25.65
C ARG A 724 14.22 3.88 24.75
N ILE A 725 13.41 4.23 23.76
CA ILE A 725 13.04 3.37 22.65
C ILE A 725 13.85 3.82 21.44
N VAL A 726 14.60 2.89 20.84
CA VAL A 726 15.42 3.13 19.65
C VAL A 726 14.89 2.34 18.47
N THR A 727 15.07 2.88 17.27
CA THR A 727 14.62 2.27 16.01
C THR A 727 15.78 1.79 15.15
N GLU A 728 15.47 1.16 14.03
CA GLU A 728 16.44 0.82 12.97
C GLU A 728 17.12 2.06 12.36
N ASN A 729 16.52 3.25 12.49
CA ASN A 729 17.12 4.50 12.02
C ASN A 729 18.00 5.16 13.08
N ALA A 730 17.99 4.65 14.32
CA ALA A 730 18.68 5.28 15.45
C ALA A 730 20.20 5.20 15.29
N SER A 731 20.86 6.34 15.52
CA SER A 731 22.32 6.43 15.60
C SER A 731 22.69 7.29 16.80
N LEU A 732 23.25 6.65 17.84
CA LEU A 732 23.52 7.26 19.14
C LEU A 732 25.03 7.40 19.35
N GLY A 733 25.51 8.59 19.71
CA GLY A 733 26.95 8.82 19.81
C GLY A 733 27.35 10.11 20.49
N GLN A 734 28.65 10.22 20.78
CA GLN A 734 29.31 11.41 21.31
C GLN A 734 30.44 11.86 20.35
N PRO A 735 30.10 12.45 19.18
CA PRO A 735 31.08 12.78 18.15
C PRO A 735 31.86 14.07 18.42
N GLU A 736 31.68 14.73 19.57
CA GLU A 736 32.27 16.03 19.93
C GLU A 736 33.78 16.09 19.75
N VAL A 737 34.48 14.99 20.02
CA VAL A 737 35.93 14.88 19.80
C VAL A 737 36.30 15.23 18.37
N LYS A 738 35.44 14.94 17.38
CA LYS A 738 35.67 15.27 15.96
C LYS A 738 35.76 16.77 15.70
N LEU A 739 35.18 17.57 16.60
CA LEU A 739 35.21 19.04 16.62
C LEU A 739 36.27 19.62 17.57
N GLY A 740 37.12 18.77 18.17
CA GLY A 740 38.09 19.21 19.17
C GLY A 740 37.45 19.64 20.49
N ILE A 741 36.21 19.24 20.75
CA ILE A 741 35.46 19.52 21.99
C ILE A 741 35.03 18.21 22.68
N ILE A 742 34.36 18.29 23.83
CA ILE A 742 33.91 17.12 24.59
C ILE A 742 32.38 17.12 24.74
N PRO A 743 31.75 16.01 25.16
CA PRO A 743 30.37 16.03 25.64
C PRO A 743 30.24 16.96 26.84
N GLY A 744 29.42 18.01 26.69
CA GLY A 744 29.35 19.11 27.63
C GLY A 744 28.03 19.26 28.37
N TYR A 745 27.00 18.48 28.00
CA TYR A 745 25.67 18.53 28.62
C TYR A 745 25.40 17.33 29.56
N GLY A 746 26.47 16.79 30.16
CA GLY A 746 26.43 15.71 31.15
C GLY A 746 26.68 14.31 30.58
N GLY A 747 27.11 14.21 29.33
CA GLY A 747 27.39 12.97 28.63
C GLY A 747 28.54 12.19 29.23
N MET A 748 29.55 12.87 29.77
CA MET A 748 30.66 12.22 30.46
C MET A 748 30.25 11.66 31.82
N GLN A 749 29.05 12.01 32.30
CA GLN A 749 28.47 11.43 33.50
C GLN A 749 27.47 10.32 33.22
N ARG A 750 26.50 10.55 32.32
CA ARG A 750 25.41 9.61 32.05
C ARG A 750 25.85 8.40 31.24
N LEU A 751 26.62 8.61 30.17
CA LEU A 751 27.03 7.53 29.26
C LEU A 751 27.84 6.43 29.96
N PRO A 752 28.90 6.70 30.73
CA PRO A 752 29.65 5.63 31.40
C PRO A 752 28.83 4.89 32.44
N ARG A 753 27.84 5.52 33.06
CA ARG A 753 26.94 4.89 34.03
C ARG A 753 25.90 3.98 33.36
N LEU A 754 25.45 4.31 32.15
CA LEU A 754 24.53 3.49 31.35
C LEU A 754 25.26 2.35 30.62
N ALA A 755 26.26 2.69 29.80
CA ALA A 755 26.92 1.76 28.88
C ALA A 755 28.20 1.12 29.45
N GLY A 756 28.62 1.53 30.63
CA GLY A 756 29.92 1.17 31.22
C GLY A 756 31.07 2.07 30.71
N PRO A 757 32.14 2.21 31.51
CA PRO A 757 33.23 3.15 31.22
C PRO A 757 33.99 2.83 29.93
N TRP A 758 34.09 1.56 29.53
CA TRP A 758 34.83 1.14 28.34
C TRP A 758 34.13 1.57 27.04
N LYS A 759 32.85 1.24 26.90
CA LYS A 759 32.05 1.65 25.73
C LYS A 759 31.93 3.17 25.68
N ALA A 760 31.70 3.82 26.82
CA ALA A 760 31.67 5.28 26.92
C ALA A 760 32.98 5.92 26.46
N ALA A 761 34.13 5.43 26.93
CA ALA A 761 35.43 5.94 26.51
C ALA A 761 35.65 5.73 25.00
N SER A 762 35.32 4.56 24.45
CA SER A 762 35.43 4.32 23.01
C SER A 762 34.58 5.30 22.19
N MET A 763 33.31 5.47 22.56
CA MET A 763 32.39 6.38 21.87
C MET A 763 32.85 7.84 21.93
N CYS A 764 33.29 8.32 23.11
CA CYS A 764 33.71 9.71 23.28
C CYS A 764 35.10 10.00 22.68
N VAL A 765 36.03 9.04 22.74
CA VAL A 765 37.42 9.23 22.28
C VAL A 765 37.54 9.06 20.77
N ASN A 766 36.79 8.11 20.18
CA ASN A 766 36.80 7.90 18.73
C ASN A 766 35.73 8.73 18.01
N GLY A 767 34.66 9.12 18.72
CA GLY A 767 33.56 9.91 18.16
C GLY A 767 32.67 9.13 17.19
N GLU A 768 32.62 7.80 17.32
CA GLU A 768 31.83 6.94 16.45
C GLU A 768 30.52 6.54 17.12
N PRO A 769 29.36 6.70 16.44
CA PRO A 769 28.07 6.32 16.98
C PRO A 769 27.83 4.81 16.88
N VAL A 770 26.83 4.34 17.63
CA VAL A 770 26.29 2.98 17.54
C VAL A 770 24.87 3.00 16.99
N ASP A 771 24.44 1.89 16.39
CA ASP A 771 23.04 1.72 15.96
C ASP A 771 22.10 1.41 17.15
N GLY A 772 20.80 1.40 16.89
CA GLY A 772 19.78 1.11 17.90
C GLY A 772 19.93 -0.27 18.57
N HIS A 773 20.32 -1.31 17.82
CA HIS A 773 20.50 -2.65 18.40
C HIS A 773 21.69 -2.69 19.35
N ALA A 774 22.84 -2.14 18.94
CA ALA A 774 24.02 -2.02 19.77
C ALA A 774 23.75 -1.16 21.01
N ALA A 775 22.97 -0.08 20.87
CA ALA A 775 22.57 0.76 22.01
C ALA A 775 21.79 -0.02 23.08
N VAL A 776 20.85 -0.89 22.67
CA VAL A 776 20.15 -1.79 23.60
C VAL A 776 21.11 -2.82 24.19
N GLY A 777 21.94 -3.45 23.36
CA GLY A 777 22.88 -4.50 23.79
C GLY A 777 23.89 -4.03 24.83
N MET A 778 24.28 -2.75 24.79
CA MET A 778 25.20 -2.16 25.78
C MET A 778 24.51 -1.42 26.92
N GLY A 779 23.17 -1.38 26.99
CA GLY A 779 22.43 -0.70 28.06
C GLY A 779 22.30 0.82 27.92
N LEU A 780 22.67 1.39 26.76
CA LEU A 780 22.42 2.81 26.45
C LEU A 780 20.94 3.07 26.16
N ALA A 781 20.23 2.09 25.59
CA ALA A 781 18.79 2.14 25.35
C ALA A 781 18.08 0.95 26.01
N ASP A 782 16.79 1.10 26.29
CA ASP A 782 16.02 0.13 27.05
C ASP A 782 15.26 -0.85 26.14
N GLU A 783 14.85 -0.39 24.96
CA GLU A 783 14.02 -1.17 24.04
C GLU A 783 14.28 -0.81 22.59
N PHE A 784 14.32 -1.83 21.73
CA PHE A 784 14.30 -1.65 20.28
C PHE A 784 12.86 -1.83 19.77
N CYS A 785 12.39 -0.90 18.96
CA CYS A 785 11.11 -0.98 18.26
C CYS A 785 11.26 -0.35 16.89
N ASN A 786 10.68 -0.97 15.85
CA ASN A 786 10.78 -0.42 14.51
C ASN A 786 10.10 0.95 14.41
N SER A 787 10.63 1.84 13.57
CA SER A 787 10.16 3.23 13.41
C SER A 787 8.66 3.32 13.19
N ALA A 788 8.10 2.43 12.37
CA ALA A 788 6.68 2.40 12.05
C ALA A 788 5.76 2.20 13.27
N ALA A 789 6.25 1.60 14.38
CA ALA A 789 5.46 1.30 15.58
C ALA A 789 5.99 1.97 16.88
N ALA A 790 7.08 2.75 16.80
CA ALA A 790 7.80 3.24 17.98
C ALA A 790 6.97 4.19 18.86
N LEU A 791 6.21 5.12 18.28
CA LEU A 791 5.39 6.06 19.04
C LEU A 791 4.19 5.39 19.74
N PRO A 792 3.38 4.53 19.08
CA PRO A 792 2.38 3.71 19.78
C PRO A 792 2.99 2.87 20.90
N ARG A 793 4.18 2.30 20.68
CA ARG A 793 4.88 1.54 21.71
C ARG A 793 5.24 2.41 22.92
N ALA A 794 5.72 3.63 22.70
CA ALA A 794 6.00 4.57 23.80
C ALA A 794 4.75 4.86 24.65
N ILE A 795 3.60 5.06 24.03
CA ILE A 795 2.33 5.26 24.75
C ILE A 795 1.94 4.02 25.56
N ARG A 796 2.10 2.81 25.00
CA ARG A 796 1.89 1.56 25.75
C ARG A 796 2.84 1.45 26.95
N VAL A 797 4.13 1.79 26.79
CA VAL A 797 5.10 1.80 27.89
C VAL A 797 4.70 2.80 28.97
N VAL A 798 4.27 4.02 28.59
CA VAL A 798 3.74 5.01 29.54
C VAL A 798 2.58 4.42 30.33
N LYS A 799 1.61 3.81 29.64
CA LYS A 799 0.44 3.19 30.28
C LYS A 799 0.84 2.08 31.25
N GLU A 800 1.74 1.18 30.84
CA GLU A 800 2.28 0.13 31.70
C GLU A 800 2.96 0.69 32.96
N ILE A 801 3.70 1.80 32.83
CA ILE A 801 4.35 2.48 33.96
C ILE A 801 3.31 3.10 34.91
N LEU A 802 2.35 3.84 34.36
CA LEU A 802 1.33 4.51 35.14
C LEU A 802 0.37 3.55 35.86
N GLU A 803 0.17 2.34 35.31
CA GLU A 803 -0.61 1.25 35.92
C GLU A 803 0.22 0.38 36.88
N GLY A 804 1.53 0.64 37.03
CA GLY A 804 2.42 -0.15 37.88
C GLY A 804 2.78 -1.55 37.33
N LYS A 805 2.39 -1.86 36.09
CA LYS A 805 2.70 -3.13 35.39
C LYS A 805 4.16 -3.17 34.94
N ARG A 806 4.76 -2.01 34.67
CA ARG A 806 6.19 -1.85 34.40
C ARG A 806 6.79 -0.87 35.39
N LYS A 807 7.92 -1.21 36.00
CA LYS A 807 8.70 -0.23 36.75
C LYS A 807 9.55 0.56 35.77
N ALA A 808 9.41 1.89 35.78
CA ALA A 808 10.36 2.74 35.09
C ALA A 808 11.74 2.56 35.75
N PRO A 809 12.85 2.51 34.97
CA PRO A 809 14.18 2.49 35.54
C PRO A 809 14.37 3.69 36.48
N LYS A 810 14.66 3.41 37.76
CA LYS A 810 15.11 4.44 38.70
C LYS A 810 16.61 4.55 38.52
N ILE A 811 17.08 5.73 38.12
CA ILE A 811 18.50 5.90 37.86
C ILE A 811 19.20 6.33 39.15
N ASP A 812 19.92 5.38 39.75
CA ASP A 812 20.87 5.64 40.83
C ASP A 812 22.27 5.77 40.21
N TRP A 813 22.61 6.99 39.81
CA TRP A 813 23.84 7.30 39.09
C TRP A 813 25.10 6.98 39.90
N ASP A 814 25.11 7.27 41.19
CA ASP A 814 26.28 7.03 42.05
C ASP A 814 26.41 5.56 42.44
N GLY A 815 25.29 4.86 42.65
CA GLY A 815 25.32 3.41 42.79
C GLY A 815 25.78 2.70 41.52
N ALA A 816 25.38 3.19 40.33
CA ALA A 816 25.87 2.67 39.05
C ALA A 816 27.39 2.86 38.90
N ALA A 817 27.89 4.07 39.18
CA ALA A 817 29.32 4.35 39.17
C ALA A 817 30.08 3.45 40.15
N SER A 818 29.56 3.26 41.36
CA SER A 818 30.14 2.39 42.38
C SER A 818 30.29 0.94 41.90
N ARG A 819 29.28 0.40 41.20
CA ARG A 819 29.32 -0.95 40.60
C ARG A 819 30.32 -1.06 39.45
N GLN A 820 30.63 0.05 38.78
CA GLN A 820 31.50 0.08 37.60
C GLN A 820 32.94 0.52 37.90
N LYS A 821 33.27 0.84 39.16
CA LYS A 821 34.59 1.34 39.56
C LYS A 821 35.74 0.41 39.13
N ALA A 822 35.60 -0.90 39.36
CA ALA A 822 36.61 -1.87 38.93
C ALA A 822 36.78 -1.93 37.39
N ALA A 823 35.71 -1.68 36.63
CA ALA A 823 35.82 -1.58 35.18
C ALA A 823 36.56 -0.31 34.77
N LEU A 824 36.29 0.82 35.43
CA LEU A 824 37.03 2.07 35.21
C LEU A 824 38.52 1.91 35.53
N ASP A 825 38.87 1.32 36.67
CA ASP A 825 40.28 1.11 37.06
C ASP A 825 41.05 0.29 36.01
N ARG A 826 40.42 -0.76 35.46
CA ARG A 826 41.02 -1.56 34.38
C ARG A 826 41.18 -0.76 33.08
N LEU A 827 40.21 0.08 32.73
CA LEU A 827 40.31 0.98 31.56
C LEU A 827 41.50 1.94 31.70
N LEU A 828 41.65 2.56 32.87
CA LEU A 828 42.76 3.48 33.18
C LEU A 828 44.13 2.77 33.22
N GLY A 829 44.13 1.45 33.40
CA GLY A 829 45.32 0.60 33.29
C GLY A 829 45.85 0.44 31.87
N LEU A 830 45.04 0.69 30.83
CA LEU A 830 45.43 0.46 29.44
C LEU A 830 46.52 1.46 28.99
N PRO A 831 47.59 0.99 28.31
CA PRO A 831 48.64 1.88 27.78
C PRO A 831 48.10 2.97 26.85
N SER A 832 47.14 2.64 25.99
CA SER A 832 46.49 3.59 25.08
C SER A 832 45.73 4.70 25.81
N VAL A 833 45.06 4.38 26.92
CA VAL A 833 44.35 5.35 27.76
C VAL A 833 45.34 6.26 28.49
N ARG A 834 46.45 5.71 29.00
CA ARG A 834 47.53 6.50 29.63
C ARG A 834 48.20 7.44 28.64
N ASP A 835 48.45 6.99 27.40
CA ASP A 835 48.97 7.84 26.31
C ASP A 835 48.05 9.04 26.07
N ILE A 836 46.74 8.80 25.92
CA ILE A 836 45.74 9.87 25.76
C ILE A 836 45.73 10.80 26.96
N LEU A 837 45.72 10.28 28.19
CA LEU A 837 45.71 11.09 29.41
C LEU A 837 46.94 12.01 29.54
N SER A 838 48.06 11.62 28.92
CA SER A 838 49.31 12.39 28.89
C SER A 838 49.42 13.40 27.73
N ALA A 839 48.42 13.46 26.84
CA ALA A 839 48.49 14.32 25.66
C ALA A 839 48.60 15.82 26.01
N PRO A 840 49.49 16.59 25.36
CA PRO A 840 49.61 18.02 25.62
C PRO A 840 48.41 18.80 25.06
N ALA A 841 48.18 20.00 25.62
CA ALA A 841 47.26 20.96 25.02
C ALA A 841 47.89 21.57 23.76
N PRO A 842 47.21 21.56 22.60
CA PRO A 842 47.77 22.11 21.37
C PRO A 842 47.88 23.63 21.48
N GLY A 843 49.05 24.16 21.13
CA GLY A 843 49.24 25.60 20.97
C GLY A 843 48.54 26.16 19.74
N ALA A 844 48.54 27.49 19.55
CA ALA A 844 47.92 28.12 18.39
C ALA A 844 48.46 27.61 17.03
N ALA A 845 49.75 27.24 16.97
CA ALA A 845 50.38 26.67 15.78
C ALA A 845 49.91 25.25 15.44
N GLU A 846 49.43 24.50 16.44
CA GLU A 846 48.97 23.11 16.32
C GLU A 846 47.44 22.99 16.29
N ALA A 847 46.71 24.11 16.44
CA ALA A 847 45.26 24.16 16.50
C ALA A 847 44.58 23.48 15.29
N SER A 848 45.18 23.61 14.10
CA SER A 848 44.69 22.99 12.87
C SER A 848 45.10 21.52 12.67
N ASP A 849 45.93 20.96 13.56
CA ASP A 849 46.29 19.54 13.53
C ASP A 849 45.13 18.71 14.09
N LEU A 850 44.56 17.86 13.23
CA LEU A 850 43.42 17.02 13.56
C LEU A 850 43.74 16.06 14.70
N ARG A 851 44.90 15.40 14.66
CA ARG A 851 45.26 14.40 15.67
C ARG A 851 45.55 15.07 17.01
N ALA A 852 46.21 16.23 17.01
CA ALA A 852 46.50 16.98 18.22
C ALA A 852 45.20 17.48 18.90
N ALA A 853 44.31 18.13 18.15
CA ALA A 853 43.04 18.63 18.67
C ALA A 853 42.16 17.50 19.23
N ARG A 854 42.01 16.39 18.50
CA ARG A 854 41.21 15.25 18.94
C ARG A 854 41.80 14.53 20.14
N ARG A 855 43.14 14.39 20.23
CA ARG A 855 43.79 13.79 21.40
C ARG A 855 43.61 14.63 22.66
N PHE A 856 43.71 15.95 22.54
CA PHE A 856 43.44 16.85 23.65
C PHE A 856 41.99 16.76 24.12
N ALA A 857 41.02 16.81 23.20
CA ALA A 857 39.61 16.62 23.55
C ALA A 857 39.35 15.25 24.20
N ALA A 858 39.93 14.17 23.67
CA ALA A 858 39.84 12.84 24.26
C ALA A 858 40.40 12.78 25.69
N ARG A 859 41.54 13.45 25.95
CA ARG A 859 42.10 13.60 27.30
C ARG A 859 41.13 14.29 28.25
N VAL A 860 40.59 15.44 27.85
CA VAL A 860 39.67 16.22 28.68
C VAL A 860 38.38 15.42 28.97
N ALA A 861 37.84 14.72 27.98
CA ALA A 861 36.68 13.85 28.16
C ALA A 861 36.95 12.74 29.19
N LEU A 862 38.08 12.04 29.09
CA LEU A 862 38.45 11.01 30.07
C LEU A 862 38.66 11.59 31.48
N GLN A 863 39.27 12.77 31.60
CA GLN A 863 39.42 13.46 32.89
C GLN A 863 38.07 13.82 33.51
N ALA A 864 37.11 14.29 32.71
CA ALA A 864 35.75 14.60 33.18
C ALA A 864 35.01 13.34 33.66
N MET A 865 35.18 12.21 32.96
CA MET A 865 34.65 10.91 33.41
C MET A 865 35.24 10.50 34.76
N ILE A 866 36.57 10.55 34.89
CA ILE A 866 37.28 10.18 36.13
C ILE A 866 36.79 11.05 37.29
N HIS A 867 36.76 12.37 37.09
CA HIS A 867 36.33 13.32 38.11
C HIS A 867 34.94 12.98 38.67
N GLY A 868 33.98 12.66 37.80
CA GLY A 868 32.64 12.32 38.23
C GLY A 868 32.50 10.96 38.92
N PHE A 869 33.39 10.01 38.65
CA PHE A 869 33.44 8.74 39.39
C PHE A 869 34.06 8.91 40.79
N GLU A 870 34.98 9.87 40.95
CA GLU A 870 35.64 10.15 42.22
C GLU A 870 34.81 11.04 43.14
N ASN A 871 34.12 12.04 42.57
CA ASN A 871 33.46 13.11 43.32
C ASN A 871 31.93 13.02 43.31
N GLY A 872 31.36 12.03 42.61
CA GLY A 872 29.92 11.81 42.49
C GLY A 872 29.28 12.53 41.30
N PHE A 873 28.06 12.11 40.96
CA PHE A 873 27.37 12.50 39.74
C PHE A 873 27.13 14.01 39.65
N ALA A 874 26.67 14.65 40.73
CA ALA A 874 26.38 16.08 40.73
C ALA A 874 27.65 16.94 40.55
N ALA A 875 28.75 16.59 41.23
CA ALA A 875 30.04 17.25 41.04
C ALA A 875 30.60 17.01 39.63
N GLY A 876 30.43 15.78 39.12
CA GLY A 876 30.75 15.43 37.74
C GLY A 876 30.03 16.30 36.72
N LEU A 877 28.71 16.53 36.88
CA LEU A 877 27.94 17.39 35.99
C LEU A 877 28.43 18.85 36.02
N ALA A 878 28.78 19.38 37.19
CA ALA A 878 29.36 20.72 37.29
C ALA A 878 30.73 20.79 36.59
N ASN A 879 31.55 19.75 36.73
CA ASN A 879 32.85 19.65 36.07
C ASN A 879 32.73 19.49 34.55
N ASP A 880 31.74 18.75 34.04
CA ASP A 880 31.49 18.61 32.60
C ASP A 880 31.33 20.00 31.93
N ALA A 881 30.58 20.91 32.56
CA ALA A 881 30.41 22.27 32.05
C ALA A 881 31.73 23.05 31.99
N VAL A 882 32.56 22.96 33.03
CA VAL A 882 33.87 23.64 33.10
C VAL A 882 34.83 23.05 32.06
N ALA A 883 34.97 21.72 32.04
CA ALA A 883 35.84 21.01 31.11
C ALA A 883 35.42 21.24 29.64
N PHE A 884 34.12 21.34 29.38
CA PHE A 884 33.60 21.71 28.06
C PHE A 884 33.98 23.13 27.68
N GLY A 885 33.84 24.10 28.59
CA GLY A 885 34.28 25.47 28.39
C GLY A 885 35.76 25.54 28.02
N GLU A 886 36.61 24.82 28.74
CA GLU A 886 38.05 24.76 28.48
C GLU A 886 38.37 24.16 27.11
N ALA A 887 37.76 23.02 26.77
CA ALA A 887 37.99 22.35 25.49
C ALA A 887 37.49 23.19 24.31
N ALA A 888 36.28 23.74 24.40
CA ALA A 888 35.67 24.53 23.34
C ALA A 888 36.33 25.90 23.14
N ALA A 889 36.81 26.55 24.20
CA ALA A 889 37.55 27.82 24.10
C ALA A 889 39.03 27.63 23.72
N SER A 890 39.55 26.40 23.73
CA SER A 890 40.91 26.11 23.28
C SER A 890 41.13 26.49 21.82
N ALA A 891 42.38 26.74 21.43
CA ALA A 891 42.72 27.07 20.05
C ALA A 891 42.24 25.98 19.07
N GLY A 892 42.38 24.71 19.44
CA GLY A 892 41.86 23.57 18.67
C GLY A 892 40.33 23.55 18.60
N GLY A 893 39.64 23.70 19.72
CA GLY A 893 38.17 23.71 19.76
C GLY A 893 37.56 24.80 18.88
N GLN A 894 38.05 26.04 18.99
CA GLN A 894 37.59 27.16 18.16
C GLN A 894 37.88 26.94 16.66
N GLU A 895 39.05 26.39 16.32
CA GLU A 895 39.42 26.10 14.93
C GLU A 895 38.53 25.02 14.31
N TRP A 896 38.32 23.90 15.02
CA TRP A 896 37.58 22.76 14.49
C TRP A 896 36.06 22.95 14.49
N VAL A 897 35.52 23.72 15.44
CA VAL A 897 34.13 24.20 15.36
C VAL A 897 33.92 25.13 14.16
N ARG A 898 34.85 26.08 13.92
CA ARG A 898 34.77 26.97 12.74
C ARG A 898 34.77 26.15 11.45
N ARG A 899 35.68 25.20 11.32
CA ARG A 899 35.77 24.29 10.17
C ARG A 899 34.50 23.47 9.95
N PHE A 900 33.87 23.00 11.01
CA PHE A 900 32.58 22.31 10.90
C PHE A 900 31.48 23.22 10.36
N VAL A 901 31.41 24.47 10.86
CA VAL A 901 30.45 25.48 10.37
C VAL A 901 30.72 25.82 8.89
N GLU A 902 31.98 25.87 8.49
CA GLU A 902 32.43 26.07 7.11
C GLU A 902 32.32 24.81 6.23
N LYS A 903 31.87 23.68 6.80
CA LYS A 903 31.69 22.37 6.14
C LYS A 903 33.00 21.78 5.59
N ASP A 904 34.12 21.97 6.29
CA ASP A 904 35.39 21.33 5.96
C ASP A 904 35.25 19.80 6.04
N PRO A 905 35.53 19.03 4.96
CA PRO A 905 35.36 17.58 4.96
C PRO A 905 36.24 16.83 5.96
N ARG A 906 37.35 17.44 6.44
CA ARG A 906 38.26 16.82 7.41
C ARG A 906 37.61 16.59 8.77
N GLN A 907 36.55 17.31 9.12
CA GLN A 907 35.81 17.08 10.36
C GLN A 907 35.21 15.65 10.42
N SER A 908 34.83 15.09 9.27
CA SER A 908 34.28 13.73 9.18
C SER A 908 35.33 12.64 8.99
N SER A 909 36.63 12.98 9.01
CA SER A 909 37.69 11.99 8.87
C SER A 909 37.65 10.98 10.03
N PHE A 910 37.71 9.69 9.70
CA PHE A 910 37.83 8.62 10.67
C PHE A 910 39.21 8.66 11.32
N LEU A 911 39.25 8.63 12.66
CA LEU A 911 40.50 8.54 13.41
C LEU A 911 40.27 7.73 14.69
N THR A 912 40.77 6.49 14.71
CA THR A 912 40.80 5.68 15.93
C THR A 912 41.93 6.16 16.83
N LEU A 913 41.57 6.69 18.00
CA LEU A 913 42.51 7.08 19.05
C LEU A 913 42.59 6.02 20.16
N LEU A 914 41.49 5.32 20.42
CA LEU A 914 41.40 4.26 21.41
C LEU A 914 40.92 2.96 20.78
N THR A 915 41.76 1.93 20.83
CA THR A 915 41.38 0.56 20.49
C THR A 915 41.17 -0.22 21.78
N LEU A 916 40.01 -0.86 21.93
CA LEU A 916 39.72 -1.73 23.07
C LEU A 916 40.13 -3.18 22.75
N PRO A 917 40.68 -3.94 23.71
CA PRO A 917 40.86 -5.40 23.63
C PRO A 917 39.56 -6.14 23.28
N GLU A 918 39.65 -7.35 22.72
CA GLU A 918 38.46 -8.17 22.39
C GLU A 918 37.64 -8.59 23.63
N GLU A 919 38.27 -8.63 24.82
CA GLU A 919 37.64 -9.02 26.09
C GLU A 919 36.82 -7.88 26.77
N ALA A 920 36.56 -6.78 26.06
CA ALA A 920 36.09 -5.48 26.57
C ALA A 920 34.60 -5.12 26.39
#